data_AF-A0A4R1LNM7-F1
#
_entry.id   AF-A0A4R1LNM7-F1
#
_cell.length_a   1.000
_cell.length_b   1.000
_cell.length_c   1.000
_cell.angle_alpha   90.00
_cell.angle_beta   90.00
_cell.angle_gamma   90.00
#
_symmetry.space_group_name_H-M   'P 1'
#
loop_
_entity.id
_entity.type
_entity.pdbx_description
1 polymer ?
#
loop_
_entity_poly.entity_id
_entity_poly.type
_entity_poly.pdbx_seq_one_letter_code
_entity_poly.pdbx_strand_id
1 'polypeptide(L)'
;MSDTKYTWIQTHIDIVNYLSAMKDNQKELIELLKSVGIRGFNDKDETGKALELEEIDPFTFFCYIYKYGDAKRLEFLQEIAKKISASIPTDTDGVPSAQAQKVWLFPYKEERKNNEIERLWTFFKKAIADEITDEDFKDLLSINSIGLTKLTEALFYINPTKYLPINGPTKPYIENDLGINVKFKTYSEYKSILKHIKQKKSDPFYKISFDSRLLNKEKGGNKIWLYAPGEKASLWDEFYEKGIMGLGWDYLGDLNEYQSKREIADRLNELEKSTGSKMNSANANYDFKNTVSVGDVIIAKKGRSEYLGYGIVSSDYFYDDTRESYRKCRKVKWKKRGVWDGLDHKIVVKTLTDVTKYPDYIQFLKNLIGITEVKEPILSLGTDSQQTLMKPHPLNVIFYGPPGTGKTYTTLIRAAEIVTGYQVNDYKMALKIFNENIDDRIEFITFHQNYSYEDFIQGLRPDTENDNQLTFERKDGVFKRLADRALKNLNDSEKPIVSKKSFEEVWNQFIDPLIEGEVEEIEVKMKKVSFFITSISNKSIDFRKTSGATAHTLSIGTLKKMYDAESVLEIQGLSSYYAPLLEELLLRGKDTTGKKEQIQLKNYVIVIDEINRANISRVFGELITLIEPDKRSGGEIPLSSTLPSGDKFSVPSNLYIIGTMNTADKSIALLDIALRRRFEFESMYPKYEIPGHEIYDTDILLKINEQIIKSKGHDFQIGHAYFMGENKDLVSRINNKIIPLLLEYYMNDEKEVKSILTNAGLELVKDIWPLKIREKSDQSI
;
A
#
# COMPACT_ATOMS: atom_id res chain seq x y z
N MET A 1 -20.13 -11.48 35.72
CA MET A 1 -18.84 -12.20 35.79
C MET A 1 -17.79 -11.15 36.07
N SER A 2 -17.13 -11.20 37.23
CA SER A 2 -16.12 -10.22 37.64
C SER A 2 -14.98 -10.15 36.60
N ASP A 3 -14.53 -8.94 36.27
CA ASP A 3 -13.47 -8.70 35.28
C ASP A 3 -12.19 -9.50 35.60
N THR A 4 -11.93 -10.57 34.85
CA THR A 4 -10.75 -11.46 34.98
C THR A 4 -9.55 -10.97 34.15
N LYS A 5 -9.25 -9.67 34.16
CA LYS A 5 -8.14 -9.09 33.36
C LYS A 5 -7.20 -8.25 34.22
N TYR A 6 -5.93 -8.23 33.83
CA TYR A 6 -4.84 -7.49 34.48
C TYR A 6 -4.51 -7.96 35.90
N THR A 7 -4.77 -9.24 36.19
CA THR A 7 -4.50 -9.86 37.50
C THR A 7 -3.00 -9.85 37.87
N TRP A 8 -2.12 -9.78 36.88
CA TRP A 8 -0.67 -9.63 37.07
C TRP A 8 -0.24 -8.34 37.76
N ILE A 9 -1.08 -7.30 37.80
CA ILE A 9 -0.72 -6.05 38.46
C ILE A 9 -0.47 -6.28 39.96
N GLN A 10 -1.37 -7.02 40.61
CA GLN A 10 -1.20 -7.34 42.02
C GLN A 10 0.04 -8.23 42.23
N THR A 11 0.27 -9.18 41.32
CA THR A 11 1.50 -10.00 41.34
C THR A 11 2.77 -9.14 41.21
N HIS A 12 2.78 -8.10 40.36
CA HIS A 12 3.92 -7.18 40.26
C HIS A 12 4.13 -6.41 41.56
N ILE A 13 3.07 -5.92 42.19
CA ILE A 13 3.16 -5.23 43.49
C ILE A 13 3.79 -6.15 44.53
N ASP A 14 3.33 -7.41 44.60
CA ASP A 14 3.84 -8.40 45.55
C ASP A 14 5.32 -8.75 45.25
N ILE A 15 5.70 -8.89 43.97
CA ILE A 15 7.11 -9.11 43.56
C ILE A 15 7.97 -7.89 43.90
N VAL A 16 7.51 -6.66 43.66
CA VAL A 16 8.25 -5.44 43.97
C VAL A 16 8.50 -5.33 45.48
N ASN A 17 7.49 -5.66 46.29
CA ASN A 17 7.62 -5.72 47.75
C ASN A 17 8.66 -6.77 48.15
N TYR A 18 8.62 -7.96 47.57
CA TYR A 18 9.62 -9.00 47.78
C TYR A 18 11.03 -8.52 47.40
N LEU A 19 11.21 -7.95 46.20
CA LEU A 19 12.49 -7.46 45.69
C LEU A 19 13.08 -6.33 46.57
N SER A 20 12.24 -5.51 47.21
CA SER A 20 12.68 -4.41 48.09
C SER A 20 13.56 -4.86 49.27
N ALA A 21 13.43 -6.12 49.69
CA ALA A 21 14.20 -6.73 50.77
C ALA A 21 15.40 -7.58 50.27
N MET A 22 15.60 -7.70 48.95
CA MET A 22 16.52 -8.69 48.35
C MET A 22 17.83 -8.11 47.83
N LYS A 23 18.13 -6.84 48.14
CA LYS A 23 19.35 -6.16 47.68
C LYS A 23 20.63 -6.91 48.08
N ASP A 24 20.67 -7.45 49.28
CA ASP A 24 21.83 -8.17 49.82
C ASP A 24 21.79 -9.69 49.49
N ASN A 25 20.69 -10.17 48.89
CA ASN A 25 20.43 -11.58 48.57
C ASN A 25 20.27 -11.82 47.06
N GLN A 26 21.07 -11.16 46.23
CA GLN A 26 20.95 -11.20 44.77
C GLN A 26 21.14 -12.61 44.17
N LYS A 27 22.00 -13.43 44.77
CA LYS A 27 22.18 -14.83 44.35
C LYS A 27 20.88 -15.64 44.51
N GLU A 28 20.11 -15.40 45.57
CA GLU A 28 18.82 -16.06 45.78
C GLU A 28 17.80 -15.65 44.70
N LEU A 29 17.84 -14.41 44.21
CA LEU A 29 17.00 -13.97 43.09
C LEU A 29 17.35 -14.71 41.79
N ILE A 30 18.63 -14.92 41.54
CA ILE A 30 19.11 -15.67 40.37
C ILE A 30 18.68 -17.14 40.48
N GLU A 31 18.85 -17.76 41.65
CA GLU A 31 18.39 -19.13 41.90
C GLU A 31 16.88 -19.28 41.80
N LEU A 32 16.11 -18.29 42.27
CA LEU A 32 14.66 -18.27 42.11
C LEU A 32 14.27 -18.34 40.64
N LEU A 33 14.87 -17.50 39.78
CA LEU A 33 14.61 -17.52 38.34
C LEU A 33 15.04 -18.85 37.70
N LYS A 34 16.20 -19.39 38.06
CA LYS A 34 16.65 -20.72 37.57
C LYS A 34 15.67 -21.82 37.98
N SER A 35 15.16 -21.78 39.21
CA SER A 35 14.28 -22.81 39.77
C SER A 35 12.93 -22.92 39.06
N VAL A 36 12.51 -21.88 38.33
CA VAL A 36 11.30 -21.91 37.49
C VAL A 36 11.62 -22.19 36.01
N GLY A 37 12.87 -22.49 35.67
CA GLY A 37 13.28 -22.87 34.32
C GLY A 37 13.76 -21.72 33.43
N ILE A 38 13.94 -20.52 33.97
CA ILE A 38 14.56 -19.41 33.22
C ILE A 38 16.06 -19.70 33.03
N ARG A 39 16.60 -19.42 31.84
CA ARG A 39 18.01 -19.65 31.49
C ARG A 39 18.72 -18.37 31.05
N GLY A 40 20.06 -18.44 30.90
CA GLY A 40 20.88 -17.39 30.28
C GLY A 40 21.61 -16.46 31.26
N PHE A 41 22.14 -17.03 32.35
CA PHE A 41 22.85 -16.32 33.42
C PHE A 41 24.38 -16.35 33.25
N ASN A 42 24.86 -16.16 32.01
CA ASN A 42 26.29 -16.23 31.69
C ASN A 42 26.88 -14.81 31.59
N ASP A 43 27.75 -14.45 32.53
CA ASP A 43 28.53 -13.20 32.55
C ASP A 43 29.95 -13.44 31.99
N LYS A 44 30.78 -12.40 31.88
CA LYS A 44 32.17 -12.50 31.37
C LYS A 44 33.17 -11.85 32.31
N ASP A 45 34.26 -12.57 32.61
CA ASP A 45 35.36 -12.06 33.40
C ASP A 45 36.26 -11.15 32.55
N GLU A 46 37.26 -10.52 33.18
CA GLU A 46 38.21 -9.59 32.52
C GLU A 46 38.99 -10.21 31.34
N THR A 47 38.93 -11.53 31.17
CA THR A 47 39.56 -12.26 30.05
C THR A 47 38.56 -12.63 28.95
N GLY A 48 37.31 -12.20 29.07
CA GLY A 48 36.20 -12.54 28.18
C GLY A 48 35.65 -13.95 28.37
N LYS A 49 36.09 -14.68 29.41
CA LYS A 49 35.66 -16.05 29.69
C LYS A 49 34.31 -16.05 30.39
N ALA A 50 33.45 -16.98 30.01
CA ALA A 50 32.13 -17.13 30.61
C ALA A 50 32.23 -17.51 32.10
N LEU A 51 31.57 -16.74 32.96
CA LEU A 51 31.30 -17.06 34.36
C LEU A 51 29.78 -17.06 34.62
N GLU A 52 29.39 -17.58 35.78
CA GLU A 52 28.01 -17.51 36.24
C GLU A 52 27.70 -16.10 36.77
N LEU A 53 26.50 -15.60 36.46
CA LEU A 53 26.03 -14.32 36.98
C LEU A 53 25.81 -14.43 38.50
N GLU A 54 26.43 -13.53 39.25
CA GLU A 54 26.37 -13.53 40.73
C GLU A 54 25.52 -12.38 41.29
N GLU A 55 25.30 -11.34 40.49
CA GLU A 55 24.66 -10.09 40.88
C GLU A 55 23.55 -9.75 39.89
N ILE A 56 22.44 -9.22 40.39
CA ILE A 56 21.27 -8.85 39.59
C ILE A 56 20.53 -7.67 40.22
N ASP A 57 19.97 -6.81 39.38
CA ASP A 57 19.08 -5.74 39.80
C ASP A 57 17.59 -6.09 39.58
N PRO A 58 16.66 -5.39 40.26
CA PRO A 58 15.21 -5.64 40.16
C PRO A 58 14.62 -5.50 38.75
N PHE A 59 15.15 -4.60 37.92
CA PHE A 59 14.64 -4.40 36.56
C PHE A 59 15.08 -5.55 35.67
N THR A 60 16.34 -5.97 35.77
CA THR A 60 16.85 -7.13 35.04
C THR A 60 16.12 -8.41 35.46
N PHE A 61 15.74 -8.56 36.74
CA PHE A 61 14.89 -9.66 37.22
C PHE A 61 13.57 -9.75 36.42
N PHE A 62 12.85 -8.63 36.27
CA PHE A 62 11.64 -8.60 35.44
C PHE A 62 11.93 -8.85 33.96
N CYS A 63 13.03 -8.30 33.41
CA CYS A 63 13.42 -8.56 32.02
C CYS A 63 13.67 -10.05 31.75
N TYR A 64 14.19 -10.80 32.72
CA TYR A 64 14.36 -12.25 32.61
C TYR A 64 13.03 -12.99 32.50
N ILE A 65 11.98 -12.52 33.14
CA ILE A 65 10.63 -13.09 33.04
C ILE A 65 10.02 -12.72 31.68
N TYR A 66 10.12 -11.46 31.26
CA TYR A 66 9.40 -10.93 30.09
C TYR A 66 10.12 -11.06 28.75
N LYS A 67 11.28 -11.71 28.70
CA LYS A 67 11.95 -12.05 27.43
C LYS A 67 11.31 -13.23 26.68
N TYR A 68 10.37 -13.92 27.31
CA TYR A 68 9.66 -15.08 26.75
C TYR A 68 8.26 -14.70 26.23
N GLY A 69 7.71 -15.55 25.37
CA GLY A 69 6.35 -15.37 24.83
C GLY A 69 5.24 -15.50 25.88
N ASP A 70 4.03 -15.06 25.52
CA ASP A 70 2.92 -14.79 26.45
C ASP A 70 2.55 -15.98 27.37
N ALA A 71 2.54 -17.22 26.84
CA ALA A 71 2.27 -18.41 27.64
C ALA A 71 3.38 -18.71 28.68
N LYS A 72 4.65 -18.73 28.24
CA LYS A 72 5.79 -19.05 29.12
C LYS A 72 6.02 -17.98 30.18
N ARG A 73 5.87 -16.69 29.84
CA ARG A 73 6.02 -15.63 30.85
C ARG A 73 4.91 -15.68 31.90
N LEU A 74 3.68 -16.07 31.52
CA LEU A 74 2.60 -16.27 32.48
C LEU A 74 2.92 -17.45 33.40
N GLU A 75 3.37 -18.58 32.85
CA GLU A 75 3.82 -19.75 33.62
C GLU A 75 4.93 -19.38 34.61
N PHE A 76 6.01 -18.72 34.15
CA PHE A 76 7.09 -18.29 35.03
C PHE A 76 6.60 -17.32 36.10
N LEU A 77 5.73 -16.37 35.76
CA LEU A 77 5.18 -15.42 36.72
C LEU A 77 4.31 -16.12 37.77
N GLN A 78 3.52 -17.14 37.38
CA GLN A 78 2.72 -17.96 38.30
C GLN A 78 3.60 -18.80 39.23
N GLU A 79 4.66 -19.43 38.72
CA GLU A 79 5.57 -20.25 39.53
C GLU A 79 6.42 -19.41 40.47
N ILE A 80 6.90 -18.24 40.02
CA ILE A 80 7.57 -17.27 40.89
C ILE A 80 6.59 -16.80 41.97
N ALA A 81 5.35 -16.44 41.60
CA ALA A 81 4.35 -15.99 42.55
C ALA A 81 4.07 -17.04 43.63
N LYS A 82 3.93 -18.32 43.27
CA LYS A 82 3.79 -19.42 44.23
C LYS A 82 4.99 -19.52 45.18
N LYS A 83 6.21 -19.46 44.65
CA LYS A 83 7.44 -19.60 45.45
C LYS A 83 7.65 -18.47 46.45
N ILE A 84 7.20 -17.26 46.13
CA ILE A 84 7.31 -16.10 47.02
C ILE A 84 6.01 -15.78 47.77
N SER A 85 4.99 -16.64 47.68
CA SER A 85 3.65 -16.43 48.28
C SER A 85 2.95 -15.13 47.84
N ALA A 86 3.11 -14.75 46.57
CA ALA A 86 2.42 -13.63 45.93
C ALA A 86 1.11 -14.05 45.26
N SER A 87 0.30 -13.07 44.88
CA SER A 87 -0.94 -13.26 44.12
C SER A 87 -0.66 -13.93 42.78
N ILE A 88 -1.39 -15.00 42.46
CA ILE A 88 -1.18 -15.78 41.23
C ILE A 88 -1.96 -15.14 40.07
N PRO A 89 -1.29 -14.71 38.98
CA PRO A 89 -1.97 -14.09 37.86
C PRO A 89 -2.60 -15.13 36.93
N THR A 90 -3.62 -14.69 36.19
CA THR A 90 -4.30 -15.45 35.14
C THR A 90 -3.99 -14.92 33.72
N ASP A 91 -3.35 -13.76 33.64
CA ASP A 91 -3.03 -13.07 32.38
C ASP A 91 -1.71 -12.29 32.50
N THR A 92 -1.17 -11.83 31.37
CA THR A 92 -0.03 -10.89 31.32
C THR A 92 -0.32 -9.73 30.36
N ASP A 93 -1.60 -9.39 30.22
CA ASP A 93 -2.09 -8.47 29.21
C ASP A 93 -1.58 -7.05 29.48
N GLY A 94 -0.89 -6.45 28.50
CA GLY A 94 -0.33 -5.09 28.61
C GLY A 94 1.09 -5.04 29.16
N VAL A 95 1.69 -6.16 29.56
CA VAL A 95 3.11 -6.20 29.96
C VAL A 95 4.02 -6.11 28.71
N PRO A 96 4.95 -5.14 28.61
CA PRO A 96 5.88 -5.04 27.49
C PRO A 96 6.90 -6.18 27.51
N SER A 97 7.26 -6.70 26.34
CA SER A 97 8.24 -7.78 26.20
C SER A 97 9.67 -7.24 26.29
N ALA A 98 10.55 -7.94 27.01
CA ALA A 98 11.96 -7.61 27.08
C ALA A 98 12.73 -8.20 25.89
N GLN A 99 13.78 -7.52 25.42
CA GLN A 99 14.61 -8.02 24.32
C GLN A 99 15.48 -9.20 24.81
N ALA A 100 15.23 -10.39 24.29
CA ALA A 100 15.98 -11.61 24.66
C ALA A 100 17.49 -11.53 24.43
N GLN A 101 17.96 -10.70 23.49
CA GLN A 101 19.38 -10.49 23.21
C GLN A 101 20.04 -9.41 24.09
N LYS A 102 19.24 -8.59 24.80
CA LYS A 102 19.70 -7.45 25.62
C LYS A 102 18.92 -7.39 26.93
N VAL A 103 18.90 -8.50 27.66
CA VAL A 103 18.07 -8.66 28.87
C VAL A 103 18.54 -7.75 30.00
N TRP A 104 19.86 -7.55 30.15
CA TRP A 104 20.43 -6.87 31.32
C TRP A 104 20.41 -5.35 31.18
N LEU A 105 20.18 -4.66 32.28
CA LEU A 105 20.32 -3.19 32.37
C LEU A 105 21.75 -2.76 32.70
N PHE A 106 22.65 -3.70 32.97
CA PHE A 106 24.08 -3.48 33.23
C PHE A 106 24.95 -4.23 32.21
N PRO A 107 26.22 -3.81 32.00
CA PRO A 107 27.15 -4.49 31.11
C PRO A 107 27.77 -5.74 31.75
N TYR A 108 28.55 -6.52 30.98
CA TYR A 108 29.28 -7.67 31.51
C TYR A 108 30.26 -7.26 32.62
N LYS A 109 30.64 -8.19 33.51
CA LYS A 109 31.55 -7.93 34.66
C LYS A 109 32.85 -7.22 34.24
N GLU A 110 33.46 -7.59 33.12
CA GLU A 110 34.66 -6.93 32.57
C GLU A 110 34.46 -5.44 32.22
N GLU A 111 33.23 -5.02 31.93
CA GLU A 111 32.87 -3.65 31.53
C GLU A 111 32.25 -2.83 32.69
N ARG A 112 31.93 -3.46 33.82
CA ARG A 112 31.35 -2.80 35.01
C ARG A 112 32.43 -2.01 35.74
N LYS A 113 32.35 -0.67 35.69
CA LYS A 113 33.40 0.23 36.22
C LYS A 113 32.88 1.17 37.31
N ASN A 114 31.57 1.36 37.39
CA ASN A 114 30.95 2.41 38.19
C ASN A 114 29.80 1.87 39.05
N ASN A 115 29.95 0.65 39.60
CA ASN A 115 28.96 0.00 40.46
C ASN A 115 27.54 0.06 39.87
N GLU A 116 27.40 -0.31 38.59
CA GLU A 116 26.18 -0.16 37.80
C GLU A 116 24.96 -0.83 38.46
N ILE A 117 25.16 -2.00 39.09
CA ILE A 117 24.11 -2.75 39.78
C ILE A 117 23.62 -2.01 41.04
N GLU A 118 24.53 -1.43 41.81
CA GLU A 118 24.19 -0.64 43.01
C GLU A 118 23.39 0.63 42.65
N ARG A 119 23.75 1.27 41.53
CA ARG A 119 23.01 2.42 40.99
C ARG A 119 21.60 2.03 40.56
N LEU A 120 21.42 0.87 39.94
CA LEU A 120 20.11 0.31 39.61
C LEU A 120 19.27 0.00 40.85
N TRP A 121 19.87 -0.57 41.91
CA TRP A 121 19.19 -0.78 43.19
C TRP A 121 18.77 0.53 43.86
N THR A 122 19.63 1.55 43.81
CA THR A 122 19.32 2.88 44.34
C THR A 122 18.15 3.52 43.58
N PHE A 123 18.19 3.46 42.25
CA PHE A 123 17.11 3.95 41.40
C PHE A 123 15.78 3.20 41.64
N PHE A 124 15.82 1.89 41.84
CA PHE A 124 14.66 1.09 42.20
C PHE A 124 14.01 1.53 43.51
N LYS A 125 14.81 1.77 44.57
CA LYS A 125 14.29 2.28 45.85
C LYS A 125 13.63 3.65 45.69
N LYS A 126 14.26 4.56 44.94
CA LYS A 126 13.67 5.87 44.61
C LYS A 126 12.39 5.77 43.78
N ALA A 127 12.30 4.79 42.86
CA ALA A 127 11.11 4.56 42.06
C ALA A 127 9.91 4.14 42.93
N ILE A 128 10.14 3.29 43.92
CA ILE A 128 9.12 2.88 44.90
C ILE A 128 8.70 4.07 45.77
N ALA A 129 9.65 4.89 46.22
CA ALA A 129 9.40 6.05 47.07
C ALA A 129 8.80 7.28 46.33
N ASP A 130 8.72 7.26 45.01
CA ASP A 130 8.40 8.43 44.16
C ASP A 130 9.39 9.60 44.27
N GLU A 131 10.67 9.29 44.47
CA GLU A 131 11.75 10.27 44.72
C GLU A 131 12.75 10.37 43.56
N ILE A 132 12.40 9.88 42.37
CA ILE A 132 13.27 9.96 41.18
C ILE A 132 13.45 11.42 40.75
N THR A 133 14.70 11.85 40.55
CA THR A 133 15.03 13.16 39.97
C THR A 133 15.53 13.06 38.52
N ASP A 134 15.70 14.21 37.86
CA ASP A 134 16.29 14.28 36.53
C ASP A 134 17.76 13.83 36.52
N GLU A 135 18.49 14.06 37.60
CA GLU A 135 19.87 13.59 37.81
C GLU A 135 19.92 12.07 37.90
N ASP A 136 18.99 11.43 38.63
CA ASP A 136 18.90 9.97 38.73
C ASP A 136 18.62 9.32 37.36
N PHE A 137 17.75 9.96 36.58
CA PHE A 137 17.39 9.51 35.24
C PHE A 137 18.57 9.65 34.27
N LYS A 138 19.29 10.77 34.33
CA LYS A 138 20.51 11.02 33.55
C LYS A 138 21.64 10.08 33.95
N ASP A 139 21.77 9.76 35.25
CA ASP A 139 22.75 8.82 35.77
C ASP A 139 22.55 7.44 35.12
N LEU A 140 21.36 6.86 35.16
CA LEU A 140 21.13 5.56 34.53
C LEU A 140 21.31 5.56 33.01
N LEU A 141 20.99 6.66 32.33
CA LEU A 141 21.22 6.78 30.88
C LEU A 141 22.72 6.82 30.50
N SER A 142 23.64 7.00 31.45
CA SER A 142 25.08 6.87 31.21
C SER A 142 25.56 5.42 31.13
N ILE A 143 24.72 4.45 31.52
CA ILE A 143 25.05 3.03 31.41
C ILE A 143 24.76 2.57 29.98
N ASN A 144 25.78 2.08 29.26
CA ASN A 144 25.71 1.73 27.82
C ASN A 144 24.58 0.78 27.42
N SER A 145 24.09 -0.05 28.36
CA SER A 145 22.98 -1.00 28.17
C SER A 145 21.58 -0.40 28.30
N ILE A 146 21.46 0.89 28.66
CA ILE A 146 20.21 1.57 28.98
C ILE A 146 19.94 2.70 27.98
N GLY A 147 18.74 2.70 27.41
CA GLY A 147 18.20 3.82 26.64
C GLY A 147 16.82 4.21 27.15
N LEU A 148 16.31 5.37 26.70
CA LEU A 148 15.06 5.97 27.19
C LEU A 148 13.87 4.99 27.18
N THR A 149 13.67 4.25 26.09
CA THR A 149 12.58 3.27 25.99
C THR A 149 12.70 2.18 27.04
N LYS A 150 13.89 1.57 27.18
CA LYS A 150 14.15 0.50 28.15
C LYS A 150 13.97 0.98 29.59
N LEU A 151 14.36 2.23 29.87
CA LEU A 151 14.19 2.85 31.18
C LEU A 151 12.71 3.10 31.51
N THR A 152 11.87 3.51 30.55
CA THR A 152 10.42 3.62 30.76
C THR A 152 9.72 2.27 30.92
N GLU A 153 10.18 1.21 30.24
CA GLU A 153 9.70 -0.16 30.44
C GLU A 153 10.07 -0.69 31.83
N ALA A 154 11.30 -0.44 32.26
CA ALA A 154 11.78 -0.77 33.60
C ALA A 154 10.91 -0.13 34.69
N LEU A 155 10.61 1.17 34.58
CA LEU A 155 9.69 1.87 35.49
C LEU A 155 8.26 1.28 35.45
N PHE A 156 7.78 0.90 34.27
CA PHE A 156 6.48 0.26 34.13
C PHE A 156 6.40 -1.10 34.85
N TYR A 157 7.46 -1.92 34.80
CA TYR A 157 7.50 -3.18 35.56
C TYR A 157 7.42 -2.96 37.08
N ILE A 158 7.93 -1.84 37.58
CA ILE A 158 7.87 -1.54 39.02
C ILE A 158 6.49 -1.01 39.42
N ASN A 159 5.91 -0.13 38.62
CA ASN A 159 4.58 0.41 38.91
C ASN A 159 3.77 0.67 37.63
N PRO A 160 3.01 -0.33 37.15
CA PRO A 160 2.26 -0.24 35.90
C PRO A 160 1.02 0.67 36.00
N THR A 161 0.66 1.11 37.21
CA THR A 161 -0.43 2.07 37.44
C THR A 161 0.03 3.52 37.28
N LYS A 162 1.32 3.78 37.50
CA LYS A 162 1.92 5.12 37.58
C LYS A 162 2.75 5.49 36.35
N TYR A 163 3.36 4.51 35.72
CA TYR A 163 4.21 4.69 34.55
C TYR A 163 3.56 4.11 33.31
N LEU A 164 3.95 4.57 32.13
CA LEU A 164 3.58 4.00 30.83
C LEU A 164 4.86 3.83 30.00
N PRO A 165 5.15 2.65 29.45
CA PRO A 165 6.35 2.50 28.63
C PRO A 165 6.19 3.37 27.40
N ILE A 166 7.25 4.08 26.98
CA ILE A 166 7.28 4.83 25.72
C ILE A 166 8.09 4.01 24.72
N ASN A 167 7.43 3.03 24.11
CA ASN A 167 8.03 1.99 23.28
C ASN A 167 7.30 1.82 21.94
N GLY A 168 7.71 0.85 21.14
CA GLY A 168 7.14 0.63 19.80
C GLY A 168 5.61 0.55 19.79
N PRO A 169 4.97 -0.21 20.70
CA PRO A 169 3.52 -0.25 20.80
C PRO A 169 2.85 1.07 21.22
N THR A 170 3.38 1.76 22.23
CA THR A 170 2.67 2.93 22.81
C THR A 170 2.98 4.24 22.11
N LYS A 171 4.18 4.42 21.52
CA LYS A 171 4.56 5.68 20.83
C LYS A 171 3.56 6.07 19.74
N PRO A 172 3.22 5.20 18.77
CA PRO A 172 2.27 5.56 17.71
C PRO A 172 0.89 5.90 18.28
N TYR A 173 0.46 5.20 19.33
CA TYR A 173 -0.82 5.48 19.98
C TYR A 173 -0.83 6.87 20.64
N ILE A 174 0.23 7.23 21.36
CA ILE A 174 0.32 8.52 22.05
C ILE A 174 0.48 9.68 21.05
N GLU A 175 1.28 9.49 19.99
CA GLU A 175 1.51 10.51 18.97
C GLU A 175 0.29 10.69 18.06
N ASN A 176 -0.24 9.61 17.50
CA ASN A 176 -1.25 9.68 16.44
C ASN A 176 -2.68 9.73 16.99
N ASP A 177 -2.99 8.92 18.00
CA ASP A 177 -4.37 8.84 18.54
C ASP A 177 -4.61 9.89 19.64
N LEU A 178 -3.57 10.26 20.40
CA LEU A 178 -3.68 11.29 21.45
C LEU A 178 -3.09 12.64 21.06
N GLY A 179 -2.34 12.77 19.96
CA GLY A 179 -1.74 14.04 19.54
C GLY A 179 -0.75 14.61 20.56
N ILE A 180 0.01 13.75 21.26
CA ILE A 180 0.98 14.15 22.29
C ILE A 180 2.40 13.84 21.80
N ASN A 181 3.28 14.83 21.83
CA ASN A 181 4.68 14.66 21.49
C ASN A 181 5.38 13.80 22.56
N VAL A 182 5.98 12.67 22.16
CA VAL A 182 6.67 11.72 23.05
C VAL A 182 8.19 11.89 23.09
N LYS A 183 8.72 13.01 22.57
CA LYS A 183 10.15 13.33 22.71
C LYS A 183 10.43 13.85 24.12
N PHE A 184 11.31 13.17 24.84
CA PHE A 184 11.80 13.57 26.15
C PHE A 184 13.28 13.18 26.31
N LYS A 185 13.97 13.89 27.19
CA LYS A 185 15.35 13.66 27.61
C LYS A 185 15.47 13.56 29.13
N THR A 186 14.53 14.13 29.88
CA THR A 186 14.54 14.15 31.35
C THR A 186 13.34 13.40 31.96
N TYR A 187 13.42 13.09 33.26
CA TYR A 187 12.31 12.46 33.99
C TYR A 187 11.12 13.41 34.13
N SER A 188 11.38 14.70 34.34
CA SER A 188 10.36 15.76 34.38
C SER A 188 9.58 15.86 33.08
N GLU A 189 10.26 15.79 31.92
CA GLU A 189 9.61 15.75 30.60
C GLU A 189 8.78 14.47 30.42
N TYR A 190 9.31 13.32 30.84
CA TYR A 190 8.55 12.05 30.83
C TYR A 190 7.29 12.13 31.70
N LYS A 191 7.38 12.67 32.92
CA LYS A 191 6.22 12.90 33.82
C LYS A 191 5.21 13.86 33.21
N SER A 192 5.66 14.88 32.49
CA SER A 192 4.79 15.81 31.75
C SER A 192 3.98 15.08 30.67
N ILE A 193 4.63 14.19 29.90
CA ILE A 193 3.94 13.34 28.92
C ILE A 193 2.86 12.48 29.60
N LEU A 194 3.21 11.79 30.70
CA LEU A 194 2.24 10.97 31.45
C LEU A 194 1.05 11.79 31.96
N LYS A 195 1.29 13.02 32.41
CA LYS A 195 0.23 13.95 32.85
C LYS A 195 -0.69 14.32 31.69
N HIS A 196 -0.14 14.66 30.52
CA HIS A 196 -0.93 14.99 29.33
C HIS A 196 -1.76 13.79 28.85
N ILE A 197 -1.20 12.57 28.89
CA ILE A 197 -1.95 11.36 28.55
C ILE A 197 -3.14 11.19 29.49
N LYS A 198 -2.95 11.38 30.80
CA LYS A 198 -4.04 11.28 31.79
C LYS A 198 -5.10 12.37 31.67
N GLN A 199 -4.75 13.53 31.12
CA GLN A 199 -5.73 14.58 30.82
C GLN A 199 -6.61 14.22 29.62
N LYS A 200 -6.08 13.50 28.61
CA LYS A 200 -6.83 13.08 27.42
C LYS A 200 -7.53 11.73 27.58
N LYS A 201 -6.99 10.82 28.40
CA LYS A 201 -7.51 9.46 28.58
C LYS A 201 -7.48 9.06 30.06
N SER A 202 -8.65 8.74 30.59
CA SER A 202 -8.83 8.36 31.99
C SER A 202 -8.37 6.94 32.32
N ASP A 203 -8.23 6.08 31.30
CA ASP A 203 -7.83 4.69 31.49
C ASP A 203 -6.47 4.55 32.23
N PRO A 204 -6.31 3.50 33.05
CA PRO A 204 -5.04 3.20 33.69
C PRO A 204 -3.94 2.88 32.66
N PHE A 205 -2.67 3.16 33.00
CA PHE A 205 -1.57 3.02 32.04
C PHE A 205 -1.35 1.58 31.57
N TYR A 206 -1.55 0.58 32.43
CA TYR A 206 -1.52 -0.83 32.01
C TYR A 206 -2.55 -1.17 30.94
N LYS A 207 -3.76 -0.61 31.05
CA LYS A 207 -4.81 -0.78 30.05
C LYS A 207 -4.46 -0.03 28.76
N ILE A 208 -3.94 1.20 28.87
CA ILE A 208 -3.42 1.94 27.71
C ILE A 208 -2.31 1.15 27.01
N SER A 209 -1.41 0.51 27.75
CA SER A 209 -0.34 -0.32 27.17
C SER A 209 -0.90 -1.54 26.43
N PHE A 210 -1.89 -2.23 27.02
CA PHE A 210 -2.59 -3.34 26.38
C PHE A 210 -3.36 -2.90 25.13
N ASP A 211 -4.18 -1.86 25.24
CA ASP A 211 -4.95 -1.30 24.15
C ASP A 211 -4.04 -0.84 23.01
N SER A 212 -2.90 -0.22 23.31
CA SER A 212 -1.92 0.19 22.29
C SER A 212 -1.36 -1.02 21.53
N ARG A 213 -1.09 -2.14 22.22
CA ARG A 213 -0.64 -3.39 21.59
C ARG A 213 -1.76 -4.02 20.76
N LEU A 214 -3.00 -4.02 21.25
CA LEU A 214 -4.15 -4.56 20.54
C LEU A 214 -4.50 -3.72 19.30
N LEU A 215 -4.54 -2.40 19.45
CA LEU A 215 -4.71 -1.45 18.35
C LEU A 215 -3.62 -1.61 17.30
N ASN A 216 -2.35 -1.82 17.67
CA ASN A 216 -1.32 -2.10 16.66
C ASN A 216 -1.47 -3.48 16.01
N LYS A 217 -2.03 -4.47 16.71
CA LYS A 217 -2.34 -5.79 16.14
C LYS A 217 -3.55 -5.72 15.19
N GLU A 218 -4.55 -4.92 15.52
CA GLU A 218 -5.74 -4.66 14.71
C GLU A 218 -5.44 -3.71 13.52
N LYS A 219 -4.57 -2.72 13.73
CA LYS A 219 -4.01 -1.84 12.69
C LYS A 219 -2.99 -2.56 11.79
N GLY A 220 -2.48 -3.73 12.21
CA GLY A 220 -1.47 -4.52 11.49
C GLY A 220 -2.00 -5.43 10.37
N GLY A 221 -3.31 -5.67 10.27
CA GLY A 221 -3.92 -6.55 9.27
C GLY A 221 -3.49 -8.03 9.38
N ASN A 222 -4.19 -8.91 8.67
CA ASN A 222 -3.75 -10.30 8.52
C ASN A 222 -2.51 -10.35 7.62
N LYS A 223 -1.47 -11.08 8.01
CA LYS A 223 -0.26 -11.20 7.18
C LYS A 223 -0.51 -12.09 5.97
N ILE A 224 0.22 -11.83 4.90
CA ILE A 224 0.20 -12.64 3.69
C ILE A 224 1.54 -13.33 3.53
N TRP A 225 1.50 -14.65 3.38
CA TRP A 225 2.67 -15.51 3.31
C TRP A 225 2.73 -16.27 1.99
N LEU A 226 3.92 -16.32 1.39
CA LEU A 226 4.22 -17.30 0.35
C LEU A 226 4.76 -18.58 0.98
N TYR A 227 4.25 -19.71 0.53
CA TYR A 227 4.53 -21.02 1.13
C TYR A 227 4.76 -22.10 0.05
N ALA A 228 5.83 -22.89 0.20
CA ALA A 228 6.15 -24.01 -0.68
C ALA A 228 5.80 -25.36 -0.02
N PRO A 229 4.74 -26.07 -0.46
CA PRO A 229 4.30 -27.33 0.13
C PRO A 229 5.16 -28.51 -0.35
N GLY A 230 6.37 -28.62 0.19
CA GLY A 230 7.33 -29.65 -0.20
C GLY A 230 8.17 -29.28 -1.43
N GLU A 231 9.14 -30.13 -1.75
CA GLU A 231 10.01 -29.91 -2.90
C GLU A 231 9.19 -29.95 -4.20
N LYS A 232 9.33 -28.93 -5.05
CA LYS A 232 8.51 -28.74 -6.26
C LYS A 232 7.00 -28.84 -6.00
N ALA A 233 6.56 -28.49 -4.78
CA ALA A 233 5.18 -28.56 -4.32
C ALA A 233 4.56 -29.97 -4.30
N SER A 234 5.38 -31.01 -4.08
CA SER A 234 4.95 -32.41 -4.07
C SER A 234 3.84 -32.76 -3.07
N LEU A 235 3.68 -31.98 -2.00
CA LEU A 235 2.67 -32.21 -0.96
C LEU A 235 1.43 -31.33 -1.11
N TRP A 236 1.33 -30.54 -2.18
CA TRP A 236 0.23 -29.61 -2.37
C TRP A 236 -1.13 -30.29 -2.32
N ASP A 237 -1.28 -31.39 -3.06
CA ASP A 237 -2.57 -32.05 -3.20
C ASP A 237 -3.04 -32.65 -1.85
N GLU A 238 -2.14 -33.32 -1.13
CA GLU A 238 -2.42 -33.87 0.19
C GLU A 238 -2.80 -32.77 1.21
N PHE A 239 -2.03 -31.68 1.23
CA PHE A 239 -2.24 -30.55 2.14
C PHE A 239 -3.53 -29.80 1.84
N TYR A 240 -3.90 -29.69 0.56
CA TYR A 240 -5.16 -29.11 0.15
C TYR A 240 -6.35 -29.96 0.64
N GLU A 241 -6.33 -31.27 0.38
CA GLU A 241 -7.40 -32.19 0.74
C GLU A 241 -7.58 -32.33 2.26
N LYS A 242 -6.47 -32.41 3.00
CA LYS A 242 -6.50 -32.52 4.47
C LYS A 242 -6.71 -31.18 5.18
N GLY A 243 -6.72 -30.06 4.47
CA GLY A 243 -6.92 -28.73 5.06
C GLY A 243 -5.79 -28.31 6.01
N ILE A 244 -4.54 -28.61 5.64
CA ILE A 244 -3.35 -28.34 6.45
C ILE A 244 -2.25 -27.65 5.65
N MET A 245 -1.25 -27.13 6.34
CA MET A 245 0.08 -26.84 5.82
C MET A 245 1.11 -27.46 6.74
N GLY A 246 2.20 -27.99 6.19
CA GLY A 246 3.25 -28.69 6.93
C GLY A 246 4.63 -28.18 6.59
N LEU A 247 5.56 -28.20 7.54
CA LEU A 247 6.94 -27.81 7.30
C LEU A 247 7.88 -29.02 7.38
N GLY A 248 8.84 -29.09 6.43
CA GLY A 248 9.85 -30.16 6.35
C GLY A 248 10.88 -30.10 7.48
N TRP A 249 12.09 -30.66 7.29
CA TRP A 249 13.11 -30.78 8.37
C TRP A 249 12.62 -31.61 9.56
N ASP A 250 11.99 -32.78 9.32
CA ASP A 250 11.39 -33.61 10.38
C ASP A 250 12.37 -34.07 11.46
N TYR A 251 13.67 -34.09 11.14
CA TYR A 251 14.75 -34.37 12.10
C TYR A 251 14.94 -33.27 13.16
N LEU A 252 14.37 -32.08 12.98
CA LEU A 252 14.33 -31.06 14.04
C LEU A 252 13.33 -31.42 15.16
N GLY A 253 12.40 -32.36 14.95
CA GLY A 253 11.36 -32.65 15.92
C GLY A 253 10.36 -31.49 16.08
N ASP A 254 9.77 -31.39 17.27
CA ASP A 254 8.82 -30.35 17.64
C ASP A 254 9.54 -28.99 17.79
N LEU A 255 9.04 -27.95 17.11
CA LEU A 255 9.60 -26.60 17.20
C LEU A 255 9.41 -25.94 18.57
N ASN A 256 8.55 -26.48 19.42
CA ASN A 256 8.36 -26.02 20.80
C ASN A 256 9.63 -26.16 21.65
N GLU A 257 10.52 -27.08 21.28
CA GLU A 257 11.81 -27.29 21.94
C GLU A 257 12.77 -26.10 21.76
N TYR A 258 12.63 -25.34 20.67
CA TYR A 258 13.52 -24.25 20.29
C TYR A 258 12.97 -22.88 20.66
N GLN A 259 13.82 -22.02 21.21
CA GLN A 259 13.47 -20.68 21.70
C GLN A 259 13.90 -19.55 20.74
N SER A 260 14.83 -19.81 19.82
CA SER A 260 15.33 -18.78 18.90
C SER A 260 15.66 -19.29 17.51
N LYS A 261 15.66 -18.37 16.54
CA LYS A 261 16.15 -18.60 15.16
C LYS A 261 17.58 -19.15 15.15
N ARG A 262 18.42 -18.69 16.08
CA ARG A 262 19.82 -19.11 16.17
C ARG A 262 19.95 -20.56 16.64
N GLU A 263 19.17 -20.96 17.65
CA GLU A 263 19.16 -22.33 18.16
C GLU A 263 18.73 -23.33 17.08
N ILE A 264 17.70 -22.97 16.29
CA ILE A 264 17.29 -23.78 15.14
C ILE A 264 18.42 -23.84 14.09
N ALA A 265 19.10 -22.72 13.81
CA ALA A 265 20.21 -22.70 12.85
C ALA A 265 21.40 -23.55 13.31
N ASP A 266 21.75 -23.49 14.60
CA ASP A 266 22.85 -24.26 15.20
C ASP A 266 22.51 -25.76 15.15
N ARG A 267 21.28 -26.14 15.50
CA ARG A 267 20.82 -27.53 15.41
C ARG A 267 20.78 -28.06 13.97
N LEU A 268 20.35 -27.23 13.02
CA LEU A 268 20.39 -27.56 11.59
C LEU A 268 21.82 -27.82 11.12
N ASN A 269 22.78 -27.01 11.55
CA ASN A 269 24.20 -27.20 11.21
C ASN A 269 24.76 -28.50 11.77
N GLU A 270 24.41 -28.83 13.02
CA GLU A 270 24.82 -30.06 13.68
C GLU A 270 24.29 -31.31 12.95
N LEU A 271 22.99 -31.33 12.65
CA LEU A 271 22.32 -32.48 12.03
C LEU A 271 22.71 -32.68 10.56
N GLU A 272 22.93 -31.59 9.81
CA GLU A 272 23.28 -31.65 8.38
C GLU A 272 24.79 -31.70 8.12
N LYS A 273 25.64 -31.69 9.16
CA LYS A 273 27.12 -31.66 9.07
C LYS A 273 27.64 -30.62 8.09
N SER A 274 27.05 -29.42 8.12
CA SER A 274 27.30 -28.33 7.16
C SER A 274 27.88 -27.10 7.86
N THR A 275 28.83 -26.42 7.21
CA THR A 275 29.41 -25.15 7.68
C THR A 275 28.74 -23.89 7.10
N GLY A 276 27.79 -24.04 6.17
CA GLY A 276 27.09 -22.92 5.52
C GLY A 276 25.95 -22.34 6.38
N SER A 277 25.63 -21.06 6.19
CA SER A 277 24.55 -20.38 6.94
C SER A 277 23.17 -21.00 6.68
N LYS A 278 22.55 -21.55 7.73
CA LYS A 278 21.18 -22.12 7.70
C LYS A 278 20.08 -21.14 8.09
N MET A 279 20.40 -19.84 8.12
CA MET A 279 19.51 -18.82 8.67
C MET A 279 18.16 -18.71 7.92
N ASN A 280 18.12 -19.00 6.62
CA ASN A 280 16.85 -19.00 5.87
C ASN A 280 15.92 -20.16 6.30
N SER A 281 16.46 -21.37 6.48
CA SER A 281 15.71 -22.53 6.96
C SER A 281 15.27 -22.33 8.42
N ALA A 282 16.14 -21.75 9.24
CA ALA A 282 15.84 -21.42 10.62
C ALA A 282 14.76 -20.33 10.74
N ASN A 283 14.80 -19.30 9.89
CA ASN A 283 13.73 -18.30 9.79
C ASN A 283 12.40 -18.94 9.43
N ALA A 284 12.35 -19.83 8.42
CA ALA A 284 11.11 -20.48 8.02
C ALA A 284 10.49 -21.30 9.17
N ASN A 285 11.30 -22.10 9.88
CA ASN A 285 10.83 -22.87 11.05
C ASN A 285 10.36 -21.94 12.17
N TYR A 286 11.15 -20.92 12.51
CA TYR A 286 10.79 -19.99 13.57
C TYR A 286 9.53 -19.20 13.26
N ASP A 287 9.40 -18.67 12.05
CA ASP A 287 8.27 -17.85 11.64
C ASP A 287 7.01 -18.71 11.51
N PHE A 288 7.12 -19.96 11.02
CA PHE A 288 6.02 -20.92 10.99
C PHE A 288 5.44 -21.20 12.37
N LYS A 289 6.29 -21.35 13.40
CA LYS A 289 5.83 -21.56 14.79
C LYS A 289 5.37 -20.26 15.47
N ASN A 290 6.17 -19.20 15.41
CA ASN A 290 6.01 -18.04 16.30
C ASN A 290 5.36 -16.81 15.62
N THR A 291 5.29 -16.75 14.29
CA THR A 291 4.87 -15.53 13.57
C THR A 291 3.60 -15.72 12.75
N VAL A 292 3.46 -16.85 12.06
CA VAL A 292 2.21 -17.22 11.38
C VAL A 292 1.10 -17.34 12.43
N SER A 293 -0.01 -16.65 12.21
CA SER A 293 -1.14 -16.59 13.14
C SER A 293 -2.44 -17.03 12.50
N VAL A 294 -3.42 -17.45 13.31
CA VAL A 294 -4.79 -17.70 12.83
C VAL A 294 -5.33 -16.43 12.17
N GLY A 295 -5.88 -16.56 10.97
CA GLY A 295 -6.35 -15.45 10.14
C GLY A 295 -5.38 -15.00 9.04
N ASP A 296 -4.10 -15.37 9.13
CA ASP A 296 -3.13 -15.07 8.07
C ASP A 296 -3.49 -15.78 6.75
N VAL A 297 -3.14 -15.15 5.63
CA VAL A 297 -3.33 -15.69 4.29
C VAL A 297 -2.08 -16.44 3.86
N ILE A 298 -2.24 -17.70 3.44
CA ILE A 298 -1.18 -18.53 2.90
C ILE A 298 -1.42 -18.71 1.41
N ILE A 299 -0.43 -18.38 0.59
CA ILE A 299 -0.42 -18.59 -0.86
C ILE A 299 0.60 -19.68 -1.17
N ALA A 300 0.12 -20.81 -1.69
CA ALA A 300 0.95 -21.93 -2.08
C ALA A 300 1.63 -21.66 -3.43
N LYS A 301 2.91 -22.06 -3.56
CA LYS A 301 3.70 -21.89 -4.79
C LYS A 301 4.46 -23.15 -5.20
N LYS A 302 4.75 -23.27 -6.49
CA LYS A 302 5.63 -24.28 -7.07
C LYS A 302 6.84 -23.61 -7.73
N GLY A 303 8.01 -23.85 -7.12
CA GLY A 303 9.28 -23.30 -7.62
C GLY A 303 9.32 -21.78 -7.61
N ARG A 304 9.73 -21.21 -8.75
CA ARG A 304 9.88 -19.75 -8.98
C ARG A 304 8.88 -19.19 -9.99
N SER A 305 7.98 -20.03 -10.52
CA SER A 305 7.18 -19.72 -11.70
C SER A 305 5.68 -19.84 -11.48
N GLU A 306 5.20 -20.55 -10.45
CA GLU A 306 3.78 -20.89 -10.34
C GLU A 306 3.24 -20.65 -8.93
N TYR A 307 2.03 -20.08 -8.83
CA TYR A 307 1.19 -20.13 -7.64
C TYR A 307 0.11 -21.21 -7.80
N LEU A 308 -0.25 -21.88 -6.71
CA LEU A 308 -1.11 -23.07 -6.72
C LEU A 308 -2.47 -22.88 -6.05
N GLY A 309 -2.59 -21.85 -5.22
CA GLY A 309 -3.81 -21.58 -4.47
C GLY A 309 -3.56 -20.73 -3.24
N TYR A 310 -4.64 -20.37 -2.54
CA TYR A 310 -4.55 -19.68 -1.27
C TYR A 310 -5.55 -20.19 -0.24
N GLY A 311 -5.24 -19.99 1.03
CA GLY A 311 -6.07 -20.36 2.16
C GLY A 311 -5.82 -19.48 3.37
N ILE A 312 -6.67 -19.63 4.39
CA ILE A 312 -6.58 -18.85 5.64
C ILE A 312 -6.19 -19.79 6.77
N VAL A 313 -5.16 -19.44 7.54
CA VAL A 313 -4.71 -20.22 8.69
C VAL A 313 -5.85 -20.30 9.71
N SER A 314 -6.18 -21.50 10.15
CA SER A 314 -7.32 -21.79 11.01
C SER A 314 -6.95 -22.47 12.34
N SER A 315 -5.66 -22.71 12.59
CA SER A 315 -5.17 -23.14 13.90
C SER A 315 -3.80 -22.55 14.25
N ASP A 316 -3.49 -22.61 15.53
CA ASP A 316 -2.11 -22.48 15.99
C ASP A 316 -1.24 -23.64 15.49
N TYR A 317 0.07 -23.48 15.69
CA TYR A 317 1.06 -24.52 15.40
C TYR A 317 0.81 -25.75 16.27
N PHE A 318 0.90 -26.93 15.67
CA PHE A 318 0.92 -28.21 16.38
C PHE A 318 1.91 -29.17 15.72
N TYR A 319 2.37 -30.14 16.51
CA TYR A 319 3.19 -31.24 16.03
C TYR A 319 2.32 -32.49 15.91
N ASP A 320 2.28 -33.08 14.72
CA ASP A 320 1.45 -34.24 14.38
C ASP A 320 2.31 -35.50 14.27
N ASP A 321 2.39 -36.23 15.37
CA ASP A 321 3.13 -37.48 15.47
C ASP A 321 2.54 -38.64 14.66
N THR A 322 1.32 -38.48 14.12
CA THR A 322 0.68 -39.52 13.31
C THR A 322 1.17 -39.54 11.86
N ARG A 323 1.90 -38.49 11.43
CA ARG A 323 2.45 -38.37 10.07
C ARG A 323 3.87 -38.92 10.00
N GLU A 324 4.19 -39.58 8.90
CA GLU A 324 5.57 -40.04 8.63
C GLU A 324 6.53 -38.88 8.33
N SER A 325 6.05 -37.81 7.70
CA SER A 325 6.83 -36.62 7.36
C SER A 325 5.99 -35.34 7.35
N TYR A 326 6.68 -34.19 7.40
CA TYR A 326 6.10 -32.85 7.55
C TYR A 326 5.20 -32.75 8.78
N ARG A 327 5.70 -33.24 9.93
CA ARG A 327 4.96 -33.34 11.21
C ARG A 327 4.66 -31.99 11.85
N LYS A 328 5.30 -30.92 11.40
CA LYS A 328 5.11 -29.55 11.90
C LYS A 328 3.96 -28.89 11.15
N CYS A 329 2.78 -28.83 11.76
CA CYS A 329 1.55 -28.53 11.04
C CYS A 329 0.80 -27.29 11.56
N ARG A 330 -0.01 -26.73 10.67
CA ARG A 330 -1.13 -25.81 10.97
C ARG A 330 -2.33 -26.20 10.11
N LYS A 331 -3.55 -25.99 10.61
CA LYS A 331 -4.76 -26.12 9.81
C LYS A 331 -4.93 -24.89 8.94
N VAL A 332 -5.37 -25.09 7.71
CA VAL A 332 -5.62 -24.03 6.72
C VAL A 332 -6.97 -24.30 6.06
N LYS A 333 -7.85 -23.30 6.10
CA LYS A 333 -9.07 -23.29 5.29
C LYS A 333 -8.70 -22.83 3.88
N TRP A 334 -8.35 -23.77 3.01
CA TRP A 334 -8.07 -23.46 1.60
C TRP A 334 -9.32 -22.93 0.91
N LYS A 335 -9.15 -21.84 0.15
CA LYS A 335 -10.25 -21.07 -0.46
C LYS A 335 -10.28 -21.22 -1.97
N LYS A 336 -9.12 -21.29 -2.61
CA LYS A 336 -9.01 -21.40 -4.06
C LYS A 336 -7.80 -22.25 -4.44
N ARG A 337 -7.97 -23.09 -5.45
CA ARG A 337 -6.94 -23.94 -6.08
C ARG A 337 -6.91 -23.67 -7.58
N GLY A 338 -5.71 -23.66 -8.15
CA GLY A 338 -5.48 -23.40 -9.57
C GLY A 338 -4.00 -23.35 -9.88
N VAL A 339 -3.61 -23.02 -11.11
CA VAL A 339 -2.21 -22.74 -11.46
C VAL A 339 -2.16 -21.36 -12.09
N TRP A 340 -1.35 -20.48 -11.52
CA TRP A 340 -1.15 -19.13 -12.02
C TRP A 340 0.34 -18.89 -12.27
N ASP A 341 0.67 -18.43 -13.47
CA ASP A 341 2.04 -18.08 -13.83
C ASP A 341 2.50 -16.82 -13.10
N GLY A 342 3.67 -16.90 -12.48
CA GLY A 342 4.39 -15.80 -11.85
C GLY A 342 5.45 -15.19 -12.76
N LEU A 343 5.35 -15.34 -14.08
CA LEU A 343 6.36 -14.90 -15.06
C LEU A 343 6.75 -13.41 -14.92
N ASP A 344 5.84 -12.58 -14.44
CA ASP A 344 6.04 -11.14 -14.21
C ASP A 344 6.83 -10.81 -12.91
N HIS A 345 7.00 -11.76 -11.99
CA HIS A 345 7.65 -11.55 -10.68
C HIS A 345 8.52 -12.75 -10.29
N LYS A 346 9.82 -12.54 -10.03
CA LYS A 346 10.69 -13.62 -9.51
C LYS A 346 10.19 -14.08 -8.13
N ILE A 347 9.44 -15.18 -8.09
CA ILE A 347 8.91 -15.71 -6.83
C ILE A 347 10.09 -16.14 -5.95
N VAL A 348 10.06 -15.70 -4.70
CA VAL A 348 11.11 -16.02 -3.73
C VAL A 348 11.28 -17.54 -3.58
N VAL A 349 12.52 -18.00 -3.50
CA VAL A 349 12.84 -19.43 -3.43
C VAL A 349 12.51 -20.03 -2.07
N LYS A 350 12.52 -19.20 -1.02
CA LYS A 350 12.34 -19.60 0.37
C LYS A 350 11.03 -20.37 0.57
N THR A 351 11.05 -21.30 1.53
CA THR A 351 9.91 -22.17 1.85
C THR A 351 8.73 -21.42 2.44
N LEU A 352 8.99 -20.43 3.29
CA LEU A 352 8.00 -19.56 3.90
C LEU A 352 8.53 -18.12 3.87
N THR A 353 7.73 -17.15 3.46
CA THR A 353 8.12 -15.73 3.42
C THR A 353 6.93 -14.81 3.66
N ASP A 354 7.08 -13.92 4.63
CA ASP A 354 6.15 -12.81 4.88
C ASP A 354 6.29 -11.77 3.75
N VAL A 355 5.24 -11.59 2.97
CA VAL A 355 5.18 -10.60 1.89
C VAL A 355 4.33 -9.38 2.25
N THR A 356 3.84 -9.30 3.49
CA THR A 356 2.92 -8.24 3.97
C THR A 356 3.51 -6.83 3.82
N LYS A 357 4.84 -6.72 3.88
CA LYS A 357 5.57 -5.46 3.74
C LYS A 357 5.76 -4.98 2.29
N TYR A 358 5.19 -5.69 1.32
CA TYR A 358 5.25 -5.35 -0.11
C TYR A 358 3.83 -5.13 -0.65
N PRO A 359 3.20 -3.97 -0.38
CA PRO A 359 1.80 -3.70 -0.75
C PRO A 359 1.51 -3.94 -2.23
N ASP A 360 2.44 -3.54 -3.11
CA ASP A 360 2.32 -3.71 -4.56
C ASP A 360 2.28 -5.20 -4.96
N TYR A 361 3.11 -6.01 -4.32
CA TYR A 361 3.17 -7.45 -4.56
C TYR A 361 1.93 -8.16 -4.02
N ILE A 362 1.39 -7.70 -2.88
CA ILE A 362 0.11 -8.18 -2.34
C ILE A 362 -1.03 -7.87 -3.29
N GLN A 363 -1.11 -6.65 -3.81
CA GLN A 363 -2.17 -6.26 -4.73
C GLN A 363 -2.11 -7.07 -6.03
N PHE A 364 -0.89 -7.31 -6.55
CA PHE A 364 -0.68 -8.23 -7.66
C PHE A 364 -1.22 -9.64 -7.35
N LEU A 365 -0.88 -10.22 -6.20
CA LEU A 365 -1.34 -11.56 -5.80
C LEU A 365 -2.87 -11.60 -5.59
N LYS A 366 -3.45 -10.54 -5.02
CA LYS A 366 -4.91 -10.38 -4.86
C LYS A 366 -5.61 -10.40 -6.21
N ASN A 367 -5.11 -9.65 -7.19
CA ASN A 367 -5.69 -9.56 -8.53
C ASN A 367 -5.50 -10.87 -9.32
N LEU A 368 -4.29 -11.45 -9.29
CA LEU A 368 -3.94 -12.66 -10.04
C LEU A 368 -4.76 -13.87 -9.56
N ILE A 369 -4.78 -14.09 -8.24
CA ILE A 369 -5.38 -15.30 -7.65
C ILE A 369 -6.86 -15.03 -7.30
N GLY A 370 -7.27 -13.77 -7.12
CA GLY A 370 -8.63 -13.39 -6.72
C GLY A 370 -8.87 -13.60 -5.22
N ILE A 371 -8.01 -13.02 -4.38
CA ILE A 371 -8.07 -13.15 -2.91
C ILE A 371 -9.07 -12.12 -2.35
N THR A 372 -10.23 -12.58 -1.88
CA THR A 372 -11.37 -11.71 -1.49
C THR A 372 -11.59 -11.54 0.02
N GLU A 373 -10.97 -12.38 0.87
CA GLU A 373 -11.24 -12.46 2.32
C GLU A 373 -10.11 -11.91 3.21
N VAL A 374 -9.29 -10.98 2.72
CA VAL A 374 -8.31 -10.32 3.61
C VAL A 374 -9.02 -9.18 4.32
N LYS A 375 -9.11 -9.23 5.67
CA LYS A 375 -9.35 -8.00 6.43
C LYS A 375 -8.18 -7.07 6.12
N GLU A 376 -8.45 -6.03 5.33
CA GLU A 376 -7.54 -4.89 5.18
C GLU A 376 -7.04 -4.53 6.58
N PRO A 377 -5.74 -4.23 6.76
CA PRO A 377 -5.32 -3.56 7.98
C PRO A 377 -6.27 -2.39 8.19
N ILE A 378 -6.90 -2.31 9.35
CA ILE A 378 -7.65 -1.11 9.71
C ILE A 378 -6.58 -0.04 9.88
N LEU A 379 -6.21 0.62 8.78
CA LEU A 379 -5.71 1.98 8.84
C LEU A 379 -6.85 2.73 9.51
N SER A 380 -6.69 2.97 10.82
CA SER A 380 -7.58 3.86 11.55
C SER A 380 -7.71 5.12 10.71
N LEU A 381 -8.94 5.43 10.31
CA LEU A 381 -9.39 6.76 9.91
C LEU A 381 -9.30 7.71 11.13
N GLY A 382 -8.09 7.78 11.71
CA GLY A 382 -7.67 8.71 12.72
C GLY A 382 -6.88 9.78 11.99
N THR A 383 -7.41 10.99 12.07
CA THR A 383 -6.82 12.25 11.60
C THR A 383 -5.39 12.40 12.13
N ASP A 384 -4.43 11.91 11.37
CA ASP A 384 -3.04 12.38 11.23
C ASP A 384 -2.23 11.25 10.59
N SER A 385 -2.46 11.06 9.29
CA SER A 385 -1.50 10.42 8.41
C SER A 385 -0.26 11.30 8.32
N GLN A 386 0.83 10.90 8.96
CA GLN A 386 2.10 10.95 8.24
C GLN A 386 2.25 9.64 7.41
N GLN A 387 1.40 9.38 6.40
CA GLN A 387 1.79 9.69 5.02
C GLN A 387 2.90 10.74 5.00
N THR A 388 4.04 10.53 4.36
CA THR A 388 4.60 11.68 3.66
C THR A 388 3.43 12.20 2.85
N LEU A 389 2.76 13.28 3.32
CA LEU A 389 1.56 13.81 2.72
C LEU A 389 1.92 13.85 1.24
N MET A 390 1.27 13.01 0.43
CA MET A 390 1.33 13.26 -1.00
C MET A 390 0.80 14.67 -1.08
N LYS A 391 1.65 15.61 -1.49
CA LYS A 391 1.13 16.92 -1.85
C LYS A 391 -0.02 16.62 -2.80
N PRO A 392 -1.25 17.07 -2.50
CA PRO A 392 -2.38 16.78 -3.35
C PRO A 392 -1.97 17.17 -4.78
N HIS A 393 -2.04 16.21 -5.71
CA HIS A 393 -1.68 16.53 -7.07
C HIS A 393 -2.64 17.61 -7.58
N PRO A 394 -2.13 18.65 -8.23
CA PRO A 394 -2.99 19.63 -8.89
C PRO A 394 -3.92 18.92 -9.88
N LEU A 395 -5.19 19.32 -9.90
CA LEU A 395 -6.20 18.78 -10.81
C LEU A 395 -5.87 19.05 -12.28
N ASN A 396 -5.10 20.10 -12.55
CA ASN A 396 -4.62 20.47 -13.88
C ASN A 396 -3.13 20.82 -13.80
N VAL A 397 -2.28 20.08 -14.49
CA VAL A 397 -0.83 20.33 -14.53
C VAL A 397 -0.30 20.28 -15.95
N ILE A 398 0.71 21.10 -16.25
CA ILE A 398 1.48 21.04 -17.50
C ILE A 398 2.94 20.82 -17.15
N PHE A 399 3.50 19.69 -17.59
CA PHE A 399 4.93 19.45 -17.59
C PHE A 399 5.55 20.11 -18.82
N TYR A 400 6.42 21.10 -18.62
CA TYR A 400 7.01 21.85 -19.72
C TYR A 400 8.54 21.87 -19.69
N GLY A 401 9.17 21.92 -20.86
CA GLY A 401 10.61 22.11 -20.98
C GLY A 401 11.18 21.53 -22.28
N PRO A 402 12.52 21.54 -22.43
CA PRO A 402 13.19 21.03 -23.62
C PRO A 402 12.94 19.54 -23.87
N PRO A 403 13.13 19.03 -25.10
CA PRO A 403 12.98 17.60 -25.40
C PRO A 403 14.04 16.76 -24.67
N GLY A 404 13.66 15.51 -24.30
CA GLY A 404 14.57 14.57 -23.64
C GLY A 404 14.81 14.82 -22.14
N THR A 405 13.95 15.59 -21.47
CA THR A 405 14.03 15.87 -20.03
C THR A 405 13.17 14.96 -19.15
N GLY A 406 12.56 13.92 -19.73
CA GLY A 406 11.77 12.94 -18.98
C GLY A 406 10.29 13.29 -18.76
N LYS A 407 9.72 14.26 -19.50
CA LYS A 407 8.29 14.64 -19.38
C LYS A 407 7.35 13.44 -19.48
N THR A 408 7.46 12.63 -20.53
CA THR A 408 6.63 11.42 -20.74
C THR A 408 6.81 10.40 -19.60
N TYR A 409 8.04 10.25 -19.11
CA TYR A 409 8.36 9.38 -17.97
C TYR A 409 7.64 9.84 -16.69
N THR A 410 7.71 11.15 -16.39
CA THR A 410 7.02 11.76 -15.25
C THR A 410 5.50 11.69 -15.39
N THR A 411 4.96 11.90 -16.59
CA THR A 411 3.52 11.82 -16.88
C THR A 411 2.96 10.44 -16.56
N LEU A 412 3.64 9.37 -16.98
CA LEU A 412 3.24 7.99 -16.69
C LEU A 412 3.17 7.72 -15.19
N ILE A 413 4.22 8.12 -14.45
CA ILE A 413 4.28 7.98 -12.99
C ILE A 413 3.15 8.77 -12.35
N ARG A 414 3.00 10.06 -12.70
CA ARG A 414 1.97 10.95 -12.13
C ARG A 414 0.56 10.41 -12.36
N ALA A 415 0.26 9.92 -13.57
CA ALA A 415 -1.03 9.34 -13.88
C ALA A 415 -1.29 8.06 -13.07
N ALA A 416 -0.28 7.18 -12.94
CA ALA A 416 -0.38 5.98 -12.11
C ALA A 416 -0.60 6.32 -10.63
N GLU A 417 0.13 7.30 -10.08
CA GLU A 417 -0.02 7.79 -8.71
C GLU A 417 -1.44 8.33 -8.44
N ILE A 418 -1.99 9.13 -9.37
CA ILE A 418 -3.35 9.68 -9.24
C ILE A 418 -4.39 8.56 -9.23
N VAL A 419 -4.31 7.63 -10.18
CA VAL A 419 -5.29 6.55 -10.36
C VAL A 419 -5.27 5.54 -9.21
N THR A 420 -4.11 5.37 -8.57
CA THR A 420 -3.93 4.44 -7.45
C THR A 420 -4.10 5.08 -6.08
N GLY A 421 -3.86 6.39 -5.97
CA GLY A 421 -3.89 7.13 -4.71
C GLY A 421 -2.65 6.94 -3.83
N TYR A 422 -1.56 6.37 -4.35
CA TYR A 422 -0.29 6.22 -3.64
C TYR A 422 0.92 6.48 -4.55
N GLN A 423 2.08 6.74 -3.93
CA GLN A 423 3.32 7.05 -4.62
C GLN A 423 3.90 5.83 -5.34
N VAL A 424 4.27 5.95 -6.62
CA VAL A 424 4.76 4.84 -7.45
C VAL A 424 6.24 5.03 -7.73
N ASN A 425 7.09 4.23 -7.07
CA ASN A 425 8.55 4.40 -7.10
C ASN A 425 9.27 3.58 -8.20
N ASP A 426 8.55 2.73 -8.94
CA ASP A 426 9.11 1.91 -10.01
C ASP A 426 8.43 2.21 -11.35
N TYR A 427 9.24 2.47 -12.39
CA TYR A 427 8.73 2.84 -13.71
C TYR A 427 7.97 1.70 -14.40
N LYS A 428 8.41 0.44 -14.24
CA LYS A 428 7.73 -0.69 -14.88
C LYS A 428 6.34 -0.88 -14.26
N MET A 429 6.23 -0.69 -12.95
CA MET A 429 4.96 -0.66 -12.25
C MET A 429 4.08 0.49 -12.72
N ALA A 430 4.61 1.71 -12.81
CA ALA A 430 3.87 2.87 -13.33
C ALA A 430 3.34 2.61 -14.75
N LEU A 431 4.20 2.07 -15.64
CA LEU A 431 3.82 1.72 -17.01
C LEU A 431 2.74 0.64 -17.05
N LYS A 432 2.83 -0.38 -16.19
CA LYS A 432 1.82 -1.44 -16.09
C LYS A 432 0.47 -0.88 -15.62
N ILE A 433 0.45 -0.10 -14.54
CA ILE A 433 -0.76 0.58 -14.05
C ILE A 433 -1.34 1.46 -15.15
N PHE A 434 -0.50 2.25 -15.81
CA PHE A 434 -0.93 3.12 -16.88
C PHE A 434 -1.62 2.35 -18.00
N ASN A 435 -0.99 1.27 -18.49
CA ASN A 435 -1.52 0.43 -19.56
C ASN A 435 -2.78 -0.34 -19.15
N GLU A 436 -2.86 -0.83 -17.91
CA GLU A 436 -4.06 -1.53 -17.40
C GLU A 436 -5.27 -0.61 -17.23
N ASN A 437 -5.04 0.70 -17.14
CA ASN A 437 -6.08 1.69 -16.92
C ASN A 437 -6.35 2.55 -18.16
N ILE A 438 -5.61 2.34 -19.25
CA ILE A 438 -5.86 3.01 -20.52
C ILE A 438 -7.25 2.63 -21.03
N ASP A 439 -7.96 3.60 -21.62
CA ASP A 439 -9.34 3.48 -22.07
C ASP A 439 -10.38 3.20 -20.96
N ASP A 440 -9.97 3.03 -19.68
CA ASP A 440 -10.85 2.89 -18.51
C ASP A 440 -10.81 4.14 -17.61
N ARG A 441 -9.70 4.30 -16.88
CA ARG A 441 -9.48 5.44 -15.97
C ARG A 441 -8.51 6.47 -16.53
N ILE A 442 -7.73 6.11 -17.54
CA ILE A 442 -6.73 6.95 -18.17
C ILE A 442 -7.05 7.08 -19.66
N GLU A 443 -7.11 8.30 -20.17
CA GLU A 443 -7.12 8.57 -21.61
C GLU A 443 -5.79 9.24 -21.97
N PHE A 444 -5.10 8.72 -22.98
CA PHE A 444 -3.87 9.34 -23.51
C PHE A 444 -4.13 9.83 -24.92
N ILE A 445 -4.02 11.14 -25.12
CA ILE A 445 -4.21 11.77 -26.43
C ILE A 445 -3.04 12.69 -26.75
N THR A 446 -2.86 12.95 -28.04
CA THR A 446 -1.85 13.90 -28.54
C THR A 446 -2.54 15.00 -29.34
N PHE A 447 -2.31 16.26 -28.96
CA PHE A 447 -2.84 17.40 -29.70
C PHE A 447 -2.02 17.65 -30.97
N HIS A 448 -2.74 18.01 -32.02
CA HIS A 448 -2.19 18.38 -33.33
C HIS A 448 -2.99 19.56 -33.89
N GLN A 449 -2.47 20.22 -34.93
CA GLN A 449 -3.02 21.50 -35.43
C GLN A 449 -4.51 21.43 -35.84
N ASN A 450 -4.97 20.26 -36.28
CA ASN A 450 -6.36 20.03 -36.71
C ASN A 450 -7.26 19.46 -35.61
N TYR A 451 -6.74 19.24 -34.40
CA TYR A 451 -7.55 18.73 -33.28
C TYR A 451 -8.62 19.77 -32.91
N SER A 452 -9.87 19.34 -32.85
CA SER A 452 -11.02 20.24 -32.78
C SER A 452 -11.89 20.02 -31.53
N TYR A 453 -12.85 20.92 -31.31
CA TYR A 453 -13.84 20.78 -30.23
C TYR A 453 -14.68 19.52 -30.43
N GLU A 454 -14.99 19.19 -31.68
CA GLU A 454 -15.79 18.07 -32.11
C GLU A 454 -15.14 16.72 -31.79
N ASP A 455 -13.81 16.65 -31.76
CA ASP A 455 -13.04 15.46 -31.38
C ASP A 455 -12.91 15.33 -29.85
N PHE A 456 -12.84 16.46 -29.16
CA PHE A 456 -12.57 16.51 -27.73
C PHE A 456 -13.83 16.36 -26.88
N ILE A 457 -14.89 17.10 -27.25
CA ILE A 457 -16.10 17.26 -26.45
C ILE A 457 -17.27 16.54 -27.09
N GLN A 458 -17.74 16.99 -28.25
CA GLN A 458 -18.87 16.38 -28.94
C GLN A 458 -18.97 16.93 -30.38
N GLY A 459 -19.20 16.04 -31.34
CA GLY A 459 -19.31 16.41 -32.75
C GLY A 459 -20.36 15.59 -33.49
N LEU A 460 -20.78 16.10 -34.65
CA LEU A 460 -21.61 15.32 -35.59
C LEU A 460 -20.70 14.47 -36.48
N ARG A 461 -21.05 13.19 -36.64
CA ARG A 461 -20.37 12.23 -37.51
C ARG A 461 -21.37 11.59 -38.46
N PRO A 462 -20.99 11.31 -39.71
CA PRO A 462 -21.85 10.58 -40.62
C PRO A 462 -22.05 9.15 -40.10
N ASP A 463 -23.30 8.72 -40.04
CA ASP A 463 -23.69 7.35 -39.73
C ASP A 463 -23.50 6.50 -40.99
N THR A 464 -22.61 5.50 -40.90
CA THR A 464 -22.24 4.61 -42.01
C THR A 464 -23.03 3.29 -42.00
N GLU A 465 -23.95 3.09 -41.05
CA GLU A 465 -24.71 1.84 -40.94
C GLU A 465 -26.02 1.86 -41.76
N ASN A 466 -26.46 3.03 -42.24
CA ASN A 466 -27.65 3.18 -43.06
C ASN A 466 -27.31 3.45 -44.54
N ASP A 467 -27.31 2.40 -45.37
CA ASP A 467 -26.92 2.43 -46.80
C ASP A 467 -27.80 3.32 -47.72
N ASN A 468 -28.93 3.85 -47.23
CA ASN A 468 -29.90 4.55 -48.09
C ASN A 468 -30.04 6.06 -47.86
N GLN A 469 -29.50 6.65 -46.78
CA GLN A 469 -29.53 8.12 -46.54
C GLN A 469 -28.34 8.57 -45.65
N LEU A 470 -27.69 9.69 -46.00
CA LEU A 470 -26.66 10.32 -45.17
C LEU A 470 -27.31 10.93 -43.92
N THR A 471 -27.25 10.20 -42.79
CA THR A 471 -27.65 10.67 -41.47
C THR A 471 -26.42 11.10 -40.67
N PHE A 472 -26.56 12.11 -39.81
CA PHE A 472 -25.51 12.53 -38.89
C PHE A 472 -25.89 12.12 -37.48
N GLU A 473 -25.03 11.36 -36.81
CA GLU A 473 -25.15 11.03 -35.40
C GLU A 473 -24.26 11.92 -34.54
N ARG A 474 -24.70 12.17 -33.31
CA ARG A 474 -23.90 12.86 -32.30
C ARG A 474 -22.93 11.87 -31.69
N LYS A 475 -21.66 12.22 -31.66
CA LYS A 475 -20.61 11.39 -31.06
C LYS A 475 -19.86 12.18 -30.00
N ASP A 476 -19.83 11.61 -28.79
CA ASP A 476 -19.11 12.19 -27.66
C ASP A 476 -17.60 12.04 -27.86
N GLY A 477 -16.89 13.16 -27.69
CA GLY A 477 -15.44 13.22 -27.73
C GLY A 477 -14.79 12.63 -26.48
N VAL A 478 -13.47 12.45 -26.55
CA VAL A 478 -12.69 11.74 -25.51
C VAL A 478 -12.84 12.33 -24.12
N PHE A 479 -12.81 13.66 -24.00
CA PHE A 479 -12.91 14.35 -22.71
C PHE A 479 -14.30 14.21 -22.11
N LYS A 480 -15.35 14.36 -22.92
CA LYS A 480 -16.73 14.19 -22.45
C LYS A 480 -16.98 12.77 -21.95
N ARG A 481 -16.59 11.75 -22.72
CA ARG A 481 -16.76 10.34 -22.31
C ARG A 481 -16.05 10.03 -20.98
N LEU A 482 -14.83 10.54 -20.80
CA LEU A 482 -14.09 10.33 -19.55
C LEU A 482 -14.71 11.11 -18.38
N ALA A 483 -15.11 12.37 -18.59
CA ALA A 483 -15.77 13.19 -17.59
C ALA A 483 -17.10 12.58 -17.14
N ASP A 484 -17.92 12.09 -18.07
CA ASP A 484 -19.20 11.44 -17.76
C ASP A 484 -18.99 10.15 -16.93
N ARG A 485 -17.95 9.35 -17.24
CA ARG A 485 -17.58 8.18 -16.43
C ARG A 485 -17.11 8.56 -15.03
N ALA A 486 -16.25 9.56 -14.93
CA ALA A 486 -15.72 10.05 -13.66
C ALA A 486 -16.85 10.62 -12.78
N LEU A 487 -17.75 11.40 -13.36
CA LEU A 487 -18.93 11.97 -12.69
C LEU A 487 -19.89 10.88 -12.22
N LYS A 488 -20.14 9.86 -13.04
CA LYS A 488 -20.95 8.71 -12.65
C LYS A 488 -20.37 8.01 -11.41
N ASN A 489 -19.07 7.70 -11.42
CA ASN A 489 -18.42 7.06 -10.28
C ASN A 489 -18.42 7.95 -9.03
N LEU A 490 -18.22 9.26 -9.18
CA LEU A 490 -18.31 10.23 -8.08
C LEU A 490 -19.69 10.15 -7.43
N ASN A 491 -20.75 10.33 -8.22
CA ASN A 491 -22.13 10.28 -7.74
C ASN A 491 -22.48 8.91 -7.13
N ASP A 492 -22.05 7.82 -7.75
CA ASP A 492 -22.33 6.46 -7.28
C ASP A 492 -21.61 6.14 -5.96
N SER A 493 -20.43 6.73 -5.72
CA SER A 493 -19.69 6.58 -4.45
C SER A 493 -20.31 7.34 -3.28
N GLU A 494 -21.09 8.39 -3.57
CA GLU A 494 -21.79 9.22 -2.58
C GLU A 494 -23.19 8.68 -2.23
N LYS A 495 -23.76 7.80 -3.05
CA LYS A 495 -25.08 7.22 -2.80
C LYS A 495 -25.07 6.28 -1.57
N PRO A 496 -26.10 6.34 -0.70
CA PRO A 496 -26.22 5.41 0.41
C PRO A 496 -26.42 3.97 -0.09
N ILE A 497 -25.85 3.04 0.68
CA ILE A 497 -25.79 1.59 0.42
C ILE A 497 -27.18 1.02 0.12
N VAL A 498 -27.45 0.66 -1.14
CA VAL A 498 -28.60 -0.17 -1.52
C VAL A 498 -28.07 -1.43 -2.19
N SER A 499 -28.21 -2.56 -1.52
CA SER A 499 -27.93 -3.89 -2.07
C SER A 499 -29.06 -4.25 -3.04
N LYS A 500 -28.90 -3.91 -4.32
CA LYS A 500 -29.72 -4.46 -5.39
C LYS A 500 -28.93 -5.52 -6.16
N LYS A 501 -29.54 -6.68 -6.40
CA LYS A 501 -29.02 -7.72 -7.28
C LYS A 501 -28.80 -7.15 -8.69
N SER A 502 -27.84 -7.72 -9.43
CA SER A 502 -27.56 -7.30 -10.82
C SER A 502 -28.80 -7.43 -11.70
N PHE A 503 -28.90 -6.61 -12.75
CA PHE A 503 -30.00 -6.70 -13.70
C PHE A 503 -30.09 -8.11 -14.29
N GLU A 504 -28.95 -8.70 -14.69
CA GLU A 504 -28.90 -10.03 -15.29
C GLU A 504 -29.44 -11.12 -14.35
N GLU A 505 -29.07 -11.07 -13.08
CA GLU A 505 -29.53 -12.05 -12.08
C GLU A 505 -31.05 -11.96 -11.85
N VAL A 506 -31.57 -10.74 -11.69
CA VAL A 506 -33.01 -10.53 -11.46
C VAL A 506 -33.81 -10.79 -12.73
N TRP A 507 -33.26 -10.41 -13.88
CA TRP A 507 -33.89 -10.60 -15.18
C TRP A 507 -34.02 -12.09 -15.50
N ASN A 508 -32.96 -12.88 -15.33
CA ASN A 508 -33.01 -14.33 -15.51
C ASN A 508 -34.05 -14.95 -14.56
N GLN A 509 -33.98 -14.66 -13.25
CA GLN A 509 -34.97 -15.14 -12.27
C GLN A 509 -36.42 -14.78 -12.63
N PHE A 510 -36.63 -13.64 -13.29
CA PHE A 510 -37.96 -13.19 -13.71
C PHE A 510 -38.48 -13.96 -14.94
N ILE A 511 -37.60 -14.33 -15.87
CA ILE A 511 -37.98 -14.89 -17.18
C ILE A 511 -37.80 -16.41 -17.29
N ASP A 512 -36.97 -17.01 -16.42
CA ASP A 512 -36.67 -18.45 -16.42
C ASP A 512 -37.95 -19.31 -16.47
N PRO A 513 -39.04 -19.02 -15.71
CA PRO A 513 -40.27 -19.80 -15.82
C PRO A 513 -40.91 -19.82 -17.21
N LEU A 514 -40.74 -18.75 -18.01
CA LEU A 514 -41.24 -18.68 -19.38
C LEU A 514 -40.32 -19.42 -20.36
N ILE A 515 -39.00 -19.34 -20.15
CA ILE A 515 -37.99 -20.00 -21.00
C ILE A 515 -37.98 -21.53 -20.77
N GLU A 516 -38.11 -21.96 -19.52
CA GLU A 516 -38.15 -23.37 -19.12
C GLU A 516 -39.51 -24.03 -19.44
N GLY A 517 -40.49 -23.25 -19.88
CA GLY A 517 -41.82 -23.71 -20.26
C GLY A 517 -42.72 -24.04 -19.06
N GLU A 518 -42.40 -23.54 -17.87
CA GLU A 518 -43.22 -23.70 -16.66
C GLU A 518 -44.51 -22.86 -16.74
N VAL A 519 -44.47 -21.73 -17.46
CA VAL A 519 -45.62 -20.88 -17.74
C VAL A 519 -45.69 -20.54 -19.23
N GLU A 520 -46.90 -20.45 -19.79
CA GLU A 520 -47.09 -20.01 -21.20
C GLU A 520 -46.86 -18.49 -21.34
N GLU A 521 -47.16 -17.72 -20.30
CA GLU A 521 -47.03 -16.26 -20.29
C GLU A 521 -46.79 -15.72 -18.86
N ILE A 522 -46.07 -14.59 -18.74
CA ILE A 522 -45.84 -13.93 -17.44
C ILE A 522 -46.77 -12.71 -17.31
N GLU A 523 -47.61 -12.70 -16.28
CA GLU A 523 -48.48 -11.55 -15.96
C GLU A 523 -47.70 -10.42 -15.28
N VAL A 524 -47.77 -9.21 -15.83
CA VAL A 524 -47.28 -7.98 -15.21
C VAL A 524 -48.46 -7.07 -14.88
N LYS A 525 -48.64 -6.79 -13.59
CA LYS A 525 -49.77 -6.01 -13.07
C LYS A 525 -49.51 -4.51 -13.23
N MET A 526 -50.48 -3.79 -13.79
CA MET A 526 -50.53 -2.33 -13.80
C MET A 526 -51.62 -1.85 -12.82
N LYS A 527 -51.74 -0.52 -12.64
CA LYS A 527 -52.70 0.07 -11.68
C LYS A 527 -54.17 -0.36 -11.86
N LYS A 528 -54.61 -0.75 -13.06
CA LYS A 528 -56.01 -1.10 -13.38
C LYS A 528 -56.20 -2.34 -14.26
N VAL A 529 -55.15 -2.76 -14.96
CA VAL A 529 -55.16 -3.86 -15.94
C VAL A 529 -53.82 -4.59 -15.87
N SER A 530 -53.72 -5.76 -16.50
CA SER A 530 -52.45 -6.48 -16.63
C SER A 530 -52.03 -6.57 -18.10
N PHE A 531 -50.76 -6.85 -18.33
CA PHE A 531 -50.29 -7.34 -19.62
C PHE A 531 -49.50 -8.62 -19.44
N PHE A 532 -49.38 -9.40 -20.50
CA PHE A 532 -48.81 -10.74 -20.46
C PHE A 532 -47.62 -10.80 -21.40
N ILE A 533 -46.44 -11.11 -20.87
CA ILE A 533 -45.23 -11.35 -21.66
C ILE A 533 -45.35 -12.73 -22.29
N THR A 534 -45.28 -12.79 -23.62
CA THR A 534 -45.54 -13.99 -24.43
C THR A 534 -44.27 -14.63 -24.97
N SER A 535 -43.25 -13.83 -25.28
CA SER A 535 -41.96 -14.30 -25.77
C SER A 535 -40.86 -13.28 -25.50
N ILE A 536 -39.63 -13.78 -25.40
CA ILE A 536 -38.45 -12.95 -25.12
C ILE A 536 -37.36 -13.32 -26.11
N SER A 537 -36.74 -12.31 -26.73
CA SER A 537 -35.56 -12.44 -27.57
C SER A 537 -34.33 -11.87 -26.85
N ASN A 538 -33.15 -11.96 -27.46
CA ASN A 538 -31.93 -11.36 -26.91
C ASN A 538 -32.00 -9.83 -26.75
N LYS A 539 -32.92 -9.15 -27.44
CA LYS A 539 -33.00 -7.67 -27.45
C LYS A 539 -34.37 -7.14 -27.03
N SER A 540 -35.40 -7.98 -27.01
CA SER A 540 -36.77 -7.51 -26.96
C SER A 540 -37.73 -8.43 -26.19
N ILE A 541 -38.79 -7.85 -25.63
CA ILE A 541 -39.84 -8.51 -24.86
C ILE A 541 -41.14 -8.33 -25.63
N ASP A 542 -41.75 -9.41 -26.10
CA ASP A 542 -43.06 -9.37 -26.73
C ASP A 542 -44.16 -9.58 -25.69
N PHE A 543 -45.21 -8.77 -25.77
CA PHE A 543 -46.33 -8.85 -24.84
C PHE A 543 -47.68 -8.58 -25.51
N ARG A 544 -48.74 -9.09 -24.87
CA ARG A 544 -50.13 -8.81 -25.22
C ARG A 544 -50.89 -8.15 -24.08
N LYS A 545 -51.93 -7.39 -24.43
CA LYS A 545 -52.86 -6.76 -23.46
C LYS A 545 -54.04 -7.69 -23.17
N THR A 546 -54.71 -7.51 -22.03
CA THR A 546 -55.96 -8.24 -21.70
C THR A 546 -57.08 -8.04 -22.74
N SER A 547 -57.07 -6.92 -23.48
CA SER A 547 -58.06 -6.62 -24.53
C SER A 547 -57.79 -7.28 -25.90
N GLY A 548 -56.75 -8.12 -26.01
CA GLY A 548 -56.68 -9.19 -27.03
C GLY A 548 -56.32 -8.84 -28.48
N ALA A 549 -55.78 -7.66 -28.81
CA ALA A 549 -55.67 -7.27 -30.23
C ALA A 549 -54.34 -6.70 -30.75
N THR A 550 -53.23 -6.71 -30.00
CA THR A 550 -51.96 -6.19 -30.54
C THR A 550 -50.74 -6.73 -29.80
N ALA A 551 -49.84 -7.39 -30.54
CA ALA A 551 -48.51 -7.73 -30.08
C ALA A 551 -47.66 -6.45 -30.06
N HIS A 552 -47.12 -6.11 -28.90
CA HIS A 552 -46.23 -4.98 -28.74
C HIS A 552 -44.89 -5.47 -28.19
N THR A 553 -43.83 -4.72 -28.45
CA THR A 553 -42.48 -5.12 -28.08
C THR A 553 -41.80 -4.04 -27.22
N LEU A 554 -41.11 -4.44 -26.16
CA LEU A 554 -40.25 -3.59 -25.33
C LEU A 554 -38.77 -3.93 -25.55
N SER A 555 -37.88 -2.97 -25.37
CA SER A 555 -36.43 -3.14 -25.47
C SER A 555 -35.83 -3.52 -24.12
N ILE A 556 -35.11 -4.65 -24.08
CA ILE A 556 -34.40 -5.12 -22.88
C ILE A 556 -33.28 -4.15 -22.52
N GLY A 557 -32.57 -3.60 -23.53
CA GLY A 557 -31.50 -2.63 -23.31
C GLY A 557 -32.01 -1.33 -22.67
N THR A 558 -33.22 -0.91 -23.00
CA THR A 558 -33.88 0.26 -22.38
C THR A 558 -34.28 -0.04 -20.94
N LEU A 559 -34.85 -1.22 -20.68
CA LEU A 559 -35.24 -1.66 -19.35
C LEU A 559 -34.02 -1.81 -18.42
N LYS A 560 -32.89 -2.33 -18.93
CA LYS A 560 -31.63 -2.41 -18.21
C LYS A 560 -31.12 -1.03 -17.78
N LYS A 561 -31.11 -0.06 -18.70
CA LYS A 561 -30.75 1.33 -18.39
C LYS A 561 -31.64 1.93 -17.28
N MET A 562 -32.95 1.65 -17.31
CA MET A 562 -33.89 2.10 -16.27
C MET A 562 -33.65 1.41 -14.92
N TYR A 563 -33.36 0.11 -14.92
CA TYR A 563 -33.06 -0.66 -13.70
C TYR A 563 -31.75 -0.19 -13.05
N ASP A 564 -30.72 0.04 -13.85
CA ASP A 564 -29.44 0.59 -13.39
C ASP A 564 -29.63 1.98 -12.78
N ALA A 565 -30.45 2.83 -13.42
CA ALA A 565 -30.73 4.20 -13.00
C ALA A 565 -31.82 4.33 -11.91
N GLU A 566 -32.52 3.25 -11.55
CA GLU A 566 -33.69 3.23 -10.65
C GLU A 566 -34.76 4.28 -10.98
N SER A 567 -34.87 4.62 -12.26
CA SER A 567 -35.74 5.69 -12.72
C SER A 567 -36.29 5.38 -14.10
N VAL A 568 -37.50 5.86 -14.34
CA VAL A 568 -38.17 5.71 -15.63
C VAL A 568 -37.62 6.78 -16.57
N LEU A 569 -37.07 6.37 -17.71
CA LEU A 569 -36.69 7.30 -18.78
C LEU A 569 -37.95 7.91 -19.41
N GLU A 570 -37.89 9.20 -19.76
CA GLU A 570 -38.96 9.87 -20.52
C GLU A 570 -38.97 9.34 -21.96
N ILE A 571 -39.83 8.36 -22.23
CA ILE A 571 -40.02 7.78 -23.57
C ILE A 571 -41.45 8.05 -24.03
N GLN A 572 -41.62 8.48 -25.27
CA GLN A 572 -42.94 8.65 -25.89
C GLN A 572 -43.59 7.28 -26.21
N GLY A 573 -44.89 7.13 -25.91
CA GLY A 573 -45.70 5.98 -26.31
C GLY A 573 -45.83 4.86 -25.25
N LEU A 574 -44.82 3.98 -25.14
CA LEU A 574 -44.88 2.73 -24.36
C LEU A 574 -44.39 2.85 -22.90
N SER A 575 -44.14 4.06 -22.40
CA SER A 575 -43.63 4.30 -21.04
C SER A 575 -44.51 3.71 -19.93
N SER A 576 -45.81 3.60 -20.17
CA SER A 576 -46.77 3.00 -19.24
C SER A 576 -46.52 1.52 -18.95
N TYR A 577 -45.82 0.80 -19.84
CA TYR A 577 -45.50 -0.63 -19.69
C TYR A 577 -44.11 -0.86 -19.06
N TYR A 578 -43.15 0.05 -19.28
CA TYR A 578 -41.83 -0.01 -18.66
C TYR A 578 -41.90 0.21 -17.14
N ALA A 579 -42.71 1.16 -16.68
CA ALA A 579 -42.81 1.48 -15.25
C ALA A 579 -43.22 0.29 -14.35
N PRO A 580 -44.32 -0.44 -14.59
CA PRO A 580 -44.71 -1.58 -13.76
C PRO A 580 -43.71 -2.75 -13.86
N LEU A 581 -43.10 -2.96 -15.02
CA LEU A 581 -42.08 -4.00 -15.20
C LEU A 581 -40.80 -3.65 -14.42
N LEU A 582 -40.37 -2.39 -14.46
CA LEU A 582 -39.24 -1.89 -13.69
C LEU A 582 -39.49 -2.02 -12.17
N GLU A 583 -40.70 -1.68 -11.71
CA GLU A 583 -41.09 -1.80 -10.30
C GLU A 583 -41.01 -3.25 -9.81
N GLU A 584 -41.53 -4.20 -10.59
CA GLU A 584 -41.45 -5.63 -10.30
C GLU A 584 -40.00 -6.12 -10.22
N LEU A 585 -39.15 -5.72 -11.16
CA LEU A 585 -37.72 -6.08 -11.15
C LEU A 585 -36.98 -5.46 -9.95
N LEU A 586 -37.20 -4.18 -9.66
CA LEU A 586 -36.57 -3.52 -8.50
C LEU A 586 -37.01 -4.16 -7.18
N LEU A 587 -38.27 -4.60 -7.07
CA LEU A 587 -38.77 -5.31 -5.90
C LEU A 587 -38.05 -6.65 -5.70
N ARG A 588 -37.90 -7.44 -6.77
CA ARG A 588 -37.17 -8.73 -6.77
C ARG A 588 -35.66 -8.56 -6.57
N GLY A 589 -35.14 -7.42 -7.03
CA GLY A 589 -33.75 -7.06 -6.90
C GLY A 589 -33.33 -6.66 -5.49
N LYS A 590 -34.26 -6.40 -4.56
CA LYS A 590 -33.92 -6.09 -3.16
C LYS A 590 -33.22 -7.27 -2.50
N ASP A 591 -31.93 -7.13 -2.24
CA ASP A 591 -31.14 -8.13 -1.54
C ASP A 591 -31.30 -7.95 -0.01
N THR A 592 -31.95 -8.93 0.64
CA THR A 592 -32.16 -9.00 2.09
C THR A 592 -30.99 -9.63 2.85
N THR A 593 -29.91 -10.05 2.17
CA THR A 593 -28.82 -10.85 2.76
C THR A 593 -27.58 -10.06 3.25
N GLY A 594 -27.59 -8.73 3.16
CA GLY A 594 -26.72 -7.89 4.01
C GLY A 594 -25.23 -7.84 3.64
N LYS A 595 -24.82 -8.14 2.41
CA LYS A 595 -23.49 -7.73 1.92
C LYS A 595 -23.54 -6.31 1.38
N LYS A 596 -23.08 -5.38 2.21
CA LYS A 596 -22.99 -3.95 1.93
C LYS A 596 -21.64 -3.65 1.28
N GLU A 597 -21.59 -3.42 -0.02
CA GLU A 597 -20.39 -2.90 -0.69
C GLU A 597 -20.63 -1.44 -1.10
N GLN A 598 -19.87 -0.53 -0.51
CA GLN A 598 -19.84 0.88 -0.91
C GLN A 598 -19.04 0.99 -2.22
N ILE A 599 -19.59 1.66 -3.23
CA ILE A 599 -18.87 1.91 -4.48
C ILE A 599 -17.69 2.82 -4.16
N GLN A 600 -16.47 2.34 -4.41
CA GLN A 600 -15.26 3.10 -4.14
C GLN A 600 -15.15 4.30 -5.10
N LEU A 601 -14.84 5.48 -4.56
CA LEU A 601 -14.46 6.65 -5.36
C LEU A 601 -13.13 6.38 -6.06
N LYS A 602 -13.11 6.57 -7.38
CA LYS A 602 -11.95 6.35 -8.25
C LYS A 602 -11.55 7.67 -8.91
N ASN A 603 -10.25 7.86 -9.09
CA ASN A 603 -9.70 8.98 -9.85
C ASN A 603 -9.53 8.60 -11.32
N TYR A 604 -9.71 9.58 -12.19
CA TYR A 604 -9.58 9.49 -13.63
C TYR A 604 -8.56 10.51 -14.11
N VAL A 605 -7.83 10.21 -15.19
CA VAL A 605 -6.77 11.07 -15.72
C VAL A 605 -6.91 11.17 -17.22
N ILE A 606 -6.85 12.39 -17.76
CA ILE A 606 -6.58 12.61 -19.18
C ILE A 606 -5.17 13.19 -19.34
N VAL A 607 -4.37 12.49 -20.12
CA VAL A 607 -3.04 12.93 -20.53
C VAL A 607 -3.16 13.54 -21.92
N ILE A 608 -2.75 14.80 -22.04
CA ILE A 608 -2.72 15.56 -23.29
C ILE A 608 -1.27 15.84 -23.64
N ASP A 609 -0.70 14.97 -24.46
CA ASP A 609 0.65 15.13 -24.97
C ASP A 609 0.68 16.25 -26.02
N GLU A 610 1.76 17.03 -26.04
CA GLU A 610 1.94 18.17 -26.95
C GLU A 610 0.78 19.18 -26.90
N ILE A 611 0.32 19.52 -25.69
CA ILE A 611 -0.89 20.32 -25.45
C ILE A 611 -0.89 21.67 -26.18
N ASN A 612 0.28 22.24 -26.46
CA ASN A 612 0.39 23.51 -27.16
C ASN A 612 0.14 23.38 -28.68
N ARG A 613 0.27 22.20 -29.30
CA ARG A 613 0.15 22.01 -30.76
C ARG A 613 -1.25 22.22 -31.34
N ALA A 614 -2.27 22.35 -30.49
CA ALA A 614 -3.63 22.71 -30.90
C ALA A 614 -4.02 24.09 -30.32
N ASN A 615 -5.04 24.73 -30.90
CA ASN A 615 -5.63 25.91 -30.30
C ASN A 615 -6.50 25.49 -29.09
N ILE A 616 -5.88 25.43 -27.91
CA ILE A 616 -6.52 24.93 -26.68
C ILE A 616 -7.81 25.69 -26.37
N SER A 617 -7.86 27.01 -26.55
CA SER A 617 -9.07 27.80 -26.32
C SER A 617 -10.24 27.36 -27.22
N ARG A 618 -9.95 27.00 -28.48
CA ARG A 618 -10.96 26.46 -29.41
C ARG A 618 -11.34 25.02 -29.06
N VAL A 619 -10.37 24.18 -28.66
CA VAL A 619 -10.61 22.77 -28.34
C VAL A 619 -11.43 22.61 -27.06
N PHE A 620 -11.13 23.39 -26.01
CA PHE A 620 -11.90 23.37 -24.76
C PHE A 620 -13.21 24.18 -24.86
N GLY A 621 -13.26 25.19 -25.73
CA GLY A 621 -14.42 26.04 -25.90
C GLY A 621 -14.89 26.65 -24.58
N GLU A 622 -16.19 26.51 -24.30
CA GLU A 622 -16.84 27.02 -23.08
C GLU A 622 -16.42 26.29 -21.80
N LEU A 623 -15.79 25.12 -21.92
CA LEU A 623 -15.41 24.26 -20.79
C LEU A 623 -14.15 24.73 -20.08
N ILE A 624 -13.43 25.69 -20.67
CA ILE A 624 -12.22 26.26 -20.10
C ILE A 624 -12.46 26.83 -18.70
N THR A 625 -13.68 27.28 -18.39
CA THR A 625 -14.05 27.76 -17.05
C THR A 625 -14.34 26.59 -16.09
N LEU A 626 -14.88 25.48 -16.60
CA LEU A 626 -15.28 24.33 -15.77
C LEU A 626 -14.11 23.49 -15.25
N ILE A 627 -12.92 23.62 -15.85
CA ILE A 627 -11.72 22.91 -15.38
C ILE A 627 -11.14 23.51 -14.09
N GLU A 628 -11.57 24.71 -13.69
CA GLU A 628 -11.14 25.34 -12.43
C GLU A 628 -11.58 24.50 -11.21
N PRO A 629 -10.71 24.28 -10.21
CA PRO A 629 -10.99 23.37 -9.10
C PRO A 629 -12.30 23.63 -8.35
N ASP A 630 -12.63 24.90 -8.10
CA ASP A 630 -13.85 25.31 -7.39
C ASP A 630 -15.11 25.16 -8.26
N LYS A 631 -14.98 25.19 -9.59
CA LYS A 631 -16.11 25.14 -10.54
C LYS A 631 -16.57 23.74 -10.93
N ARG A 632 -15.87 22.70 -10.48
CA ARG A 632 -16.16 21.29 -10.75
C ARG A 632 -17.35 20.79 -9.94
N SER A 633 -17.96 19.67 -10.35
CA SER A 633 -19.19 19.15 -9.72
C SER A 633 -19.06 18.84 -8.21
N GLY A 634 -17.85 18.60 -7.70
CA GLY A 634 -17.54 18.45 -6.27
C GLY A 634 -16.69 19.57 -5.69
N GLY A 635 -16.61 20.72 -6.36
CA GLY A 635 -15.92 21.93 -5.90
C GLY A 635 -16.81 22.84 -5.05
N GLU A 636 -16.26 23.96 -4.57
CA GLU A 636 -16.99 24.90 -3.70
C GLU A 636 -18.13 25.64 -4.42
N ILE A 637 -18.01 25.85 -5.74
CA ILE A 637 -18.95 26.60 -6.57
C ILE A 637 -19.25 25.79 -7.85
N PRO A 638 -19.93 24.64 -7.75
CA PRO A 638 -20.11 23.73 -8.88
C PRO A 638 -20.89 24.40 -10.02
N LEU A 639 -20.31 24.37 -11.22
CA LEU A 639 -20.91 24.90 -12.44
C LEU A 639 -21.16 23.78 -13.47
N SER A 640 -22.15 24.01 -14.32
CA SER A 640 -22.41 23.20 -15.51
C SER A 640 -22.65 24.13 -16.70
N SER A 641 -22.21 23.72 -17.89
CA SER A 641 -22.55 24.40 -19.15
C SER A 641 -23.57 23.58 -19.93
N THR A 642 -24.35 24.25 -20.77
CA THR A 642 -25.22 23.61 -21.76
C THR A 642 -24.43 23.49 -23.06
N LEU A 643 -24.13 22.27 -23.49
CA LEU A 643 -23.45 22.03 -24.75
C LEU A 643 -24.33 22.45 -25.95
N PRO A 644 -23.75 22.69 -27.14
CA PRO A 644 -24.53 23.01 -28.35
C PRO A 644 -25.61 21.96 -28.70
N SER A 645 -25.47 20.74 -28.20
CA SER A 645 -26.45 19.66 -28.33
C SER A 645 -27.72 19.84 -27.49
N GLY A 646 -27.67 20.71 -26.48
CA GLY A 646 -28.66 20.86 -25.41
C GLY A 646 -28.33 20.09 -24.13
N ASP A 647 -27.30 19.23 -24.12
CA ASP A 647 -26.94 18.42 -22.96
C ASP A 647 -26.27 19.27 -21.88
N LYS A 648 -26.55 19.00 -20.60
CA LYS A 648 -25.78 19.59 -19.50
C LYS A 648 -24.46 18.86 -19.32
N PHE A 649 -23.39 19.60 -19.10
CA PHE A 649 -22.06 19.06 -18.90
C PHE A 649 -21.34 19.76 -17.73
N SER A 650 -20.66 18.98 -16.90
CA SER A 650 -19.79 19.46 -15.82
C SER A 650 -18.51 18.63 -15.78
N VAL A 651 -17.42 19.24 -15.30
CA VAL A 651 -16.16 18.54 -15.07
C VAL A 651 -16.17 18.04 -13.62
N PRO A 652 -15.93 16.74 -13.36
CA PRO A 652 -16.00 16.23 -11.99
C PRO A 652 -14.69 16.44 -11.22
N SER A 653 -14.78 16.45 -9.89
CA SER A 653 -13.65 16.72 -8.99
C SER A 653 -12.63 15.57 -8.95
N ASN A 654 -13.01 14.37 -9.37
CA ASN A 654 -12.14 13.18 -9.45
C ASN A 654 -11.48 12.98 -10.84
N LEU A 655 -11.58 13.96 -11.76
CA LEU A 655 -10.88 13.94 -13.06
C LEU A 655 -9.62 14.82 -13.01
N TYR A 656 -8.48 14.32 -13.47
CA TYR A 656 -7.22 15.07 -13.51
C TYR A 656 -6.78 15.30 -14.96
N ILE A 657 -6.18 16.45 -15.25
CA ILE A 657 -5.67 16.82 -16.57
C ILE A 657 -4.15 16.99 -16.47
N ILE A 658 -3.40 16.18 -17.22
CA ILE A 658 -1.95 16.27 -17.30
C ILE A 658 -1.57 16.64 -18.75
N GLY A 659 -1.01 17.82 -18.94
CA GLY A 659 -0.45 18.25 -20.22
C GLY A 659 1.05 18.05 -20.28
N THR A 660 1.59 17.78 -21.46
CA THR A 660 3.03 17.94 -21.74
C THR A 660 3.23 19.05 -22.78
N MET A 661 4.31 19.82 -22.63
CA MET A 661 4.65 20.89 -23.55
C MET A 661 6.15 20.89 -23.86
N ASN A 662 6.49 20.79 -25.13
CA ASN A 662 7.85 21.03 -25.61
C ASN A 662 8.03 22.55 -25.83
N THR A 663 8.99 23.16 -25.12
CA THR A 663 9.22 24.62 -25.21
C THR A 663 10.17 25.05 -26.32
N ALA A 664 10.98 24.13 -26.83
CA ALA A 664 11.89 24.41 -27.95
C ALA A 664 11.15 24.65 -29.28
N ASP A 665 9.92 24.13 -29.41
CA ASP A 665 9.13 24.23 -30.63
C ASP A 665 8.41 25.59 -30.73
N LYS A 666 9.05 26.52 -31.47
CA LYS A 666 8.55 27.88 -31.71
C LYS A 666 7.46 27.95 -32.78
N SER A 667 7.09 26.84 -33.41
CA SER A 667 6.03 26.80 -34.44
C SER A 667 4.61 26.83 -33.86
N ILE A 668 4.50 26.95 -32.53
CA ILE A 668 3.30 26.66 -31.78
C ILE A 668 2.72 27.93 -31.12
N ALA A 669 1.39 28.01 -31.05
CA ALA A 669 0.67 29.10 -30.41
C ALA A 669 1.08 29.27 -28.93
N LEU A 670 1.37 30.50 -28.52
CA LEU A 670 1.57 30.84 -27.11
C LEU A 670 0.30 30.51 -26.32
N LEU A 671 0.45 29.73 -25.24
CA LEU A 671 -0.65 29.44 -24.32
C LEU A 671 -1.28 30.74 -23.80
N ASP A 672 -2.59 30.86 -23.98
CA ASP A 672 -3.39 32.00 -23.53
C ASP A 672 -3.21 32.22 -22.01
N ILE A 673 -3.16 33.48 -21.59
CA ILE A 673 -3.12 33.89 -20.18
C ILE A 673 -4.28 33.27 -19.39
N ALA A 674 -5.45 33.15 -20.01
CA ALA A 674 -6.62 32.55 -19.38
C ALA A 674 -6.39 31.05 -19.07
N LEU A 675 -5.66 30.32 -19.91
CA LEU A 675 -5.30 28.93 -19.65
C LEU A 675 -4.19 28.82 -18.62
N ARG A 676 -3.20 29.71 -18.66
CA ARG A 676 -2.10 29.71 -17.70
C ARG A 676 -2.55 29.80 -16.25
N ARG A 677 -3.66 30.50 -15.99
CA ARG A 677 -4.24 30.63 -14.64
C ARG A 677 -4.93 29.37 -14.12
N ARG A 678 -5.19 28.38 -14.99
CA ARG A 678 -6.01 27.20 -14.72
C ARG A 678 -5.20 25.91 -14.64
N PHE A 679 -3.94 25.97 -15.03
CA PHE A 679 -2.97 24.88 -14.96
C PHE A 679 -1.82 25.28 -14.03
N GLU A 680 -1.34 24.34 -13.24
CA GLU A 680 -0.04 24.47 -12.60
C GLU A 680 1.06 24.09 -13.59
N PHE A 681 2.14 24.87 -13.66
CA PHE A 681 3.24 24.65 -14.60
C PHE A 681 4.45 24.08 -13.87
N GLU A 682 4.77 22.82 -14.13
CA GLU A 682 5.92 22.14 -13.56
C GLU A 682 7.07 22.08 -14.60
N SER A 683 8.17 22.77 -14.32
CA SER A 683 9.31 22.85 -15.24
C SER A 683 10.20 21.61 -15.20
N MET A 684 10.52 21.06 -16.37
CA MET A 684 11.33 19.85 -16.57
C MET A 684 12.56 20.18 -17.42
N TYR A 685 13.64 20.58 -16.74
CA TYR A 685 14.94 20.90 -17.35
C TYR A 685 15.94 19.74 -17.25
N PRO A 686 17.02 19.74 -18.06
CA PRO A 686 18.03 18.68 -18.02
C PRO A 686 18.62 18.49 -16.62
N LYS A 687 18.82 17.23 -16.23
CA LYS A 687 19.47 16.81 -14.99
C LYS A 687 20.78 16.17 -15.34
N TYR A 688 21.81 16.45 -14.54
CA TYR A 688 23.16 15.93 -14.76
C TYR A 688 23.47 14.71 -13.87
N GLU A 689 22.60 14.46 -12.89
CA GLU A 689 22.63 13.30 -12.02
C GLU A 689 21.20 12.85 -11.73
N ILE A 690 20.95 11.54 -11.81
CA ILE A 690 19.68 10.92 -11.46
C ILE A 690 19.98 9.68 -10.61
N PRO A 691 19.50 9.62 -9.35
CA PRO A 691 19.74 8.46 -8.50
C PRO A 691 19.30 7.15 -9.16
N GLY A 692 20.17 6.14 -9.17
CA GLY A 692 19.88 4.83 -9.75
C GLY A 692 19.98 4.74 -11.28
N HIS A 693 20.31 5.84 -11.97
CA HIS A 693 20.48 5.87 -13.42
C HIS A 693 21.83 6.48 -13.82
N GLU A 694 22.51 5.84 -14.77
CA GLU A 694 23.77 6.33 -15.32
C GLU A 694 23.50 7.32 -16.46
N ILE A 695 24.09 8.52 -16.36
CA ILE A 695 24.15 9.51 -17.42
C ILE A 695 25.61 9.58 -17.87
N TYR A 696 25.86 9.31 -19.15
CA TYR A 696 27.20 9.29 -19.71
C TYR A 696 27.65 10.70 -20.12
N ASP A 697 28.97 10.94 -20.14
CA ASP A 697 29.60 12.19 -20.63
C ASP A 697 28.96 13.49 -20.10
N THR A 698 28.55 13.47 -18.83
CA THR A 698 27.82 14.58 -18.19
C THR A 698 28.53 15.93 -18.32
N ASP A 699 29.87 15.94 -18.26
CA ASP A 699 30.67 17.16 -18.44
C ASP A 699 30.51 17.78 -19.84
N ILE A 700 30.38 16.95 -20.88
CA ILE A 700 30.16 17.41 -22.25
C ILE A 700 28.75 17.97 -22.39
N LEU A 701 27.75 17.24 -21.88
CA LEU A 701 26.36 17.70 -21.87
C LEU A 701 26.21 19.05 -21.15
N LEU A 702 26.86 19.22 -19.99
CA LEU A 702 26.88 20.46 -19.23
C LEU A 702 27.44 21.62 -20.05
N LYS A 703 28.63 21.44 -20.65
CA LYS A 703 29.27 22.48 -21.47
C LYS A 703 28.46 22.86 -22.70
N ILE A 704 27.88 21.87 -23.40
CA ILE A 704 26.97 22.14 -24.54
C ILE A 704 25.81 23.01 -24.07
N ASN A 705 25.16 22.63 -22.96
CA ASN A 705 24.03 23.37 -22.41
C ASN A 705 24.40 24.79 -21.94
N GLU A 706 25.58 24.99 -21.37
CA GLU A 706 26.08 26.32 -21.01
C GLU A 706 26.22 27.25 -22.23
N GLN A 707 26.66 26.72 -23.37
CA GLN A 707 26.74 27.51 -24.61
C GLN A 707 25.34 27.83 -25.13
N ILE A 708 24.43 26.85 -25.15
CA ILE A 708 23.05 27.06 -25.62
C ILE A 708 22.30 28.09 -24.76
N ILE A 709 22.46 28.05 -23.43
CA ILE A 709 21.83 29.03 -22.53
C ILE A 709 22.30 30.44 -22.87
N LYS A 710 23.60 30.62 -23.17
CA LYS A 710 24.17 31.93 -23.51
C LYS A 710 23.67 32.47 -24.85
N SER A 711 23.53 31.62 -25.87
CA SER A 711 23.21 32.07 -27.23
C SER A 711 21.72 32.04 -27.56
N LYS A 712 20.93 31.14 -26.96
CA LYS A 712 19.53 30.89 -27.33
C LYS A 712 18.54 30.82 -26.17
N GLY A 713 19.01 30.46 -24.97
CA GLY A 713 18.21 30.42 -23.74
C GLY A 713 17.89 29.00 -23.25
N HIS A 714 17.21 28.93 -22.10
CA HIS A 714 16.98 27.69 -21.34
C HIS A 714 16.09 26.65 -22.06
N ASP A 715 15.11 27.09 -22.85
CA ASP A 715 14.16 26.20 -23.53
C ASP A 715 14.79 25.34 -24.64
N PHE A 716 16.02 25.66 -25.04
CA PHE A 716 16.76 24.96 -26.10
C PHE A 716 17.81 23.98 -25.57
N GLN A 717 17.93 23.82 -24.26
CA GLN A 717 18.91 22.90 -23.69
C GLN A 717 18.69 21.45 -24.18
N ILE A 718 19.76 20.68 -24.26
CA ILE A 718 19.74 19.25 -24.57
C ILE A 718 19.36 18.46 -23.32
N GLY A 719 18.35 17.60 -23.45
CA GLY A 719 17.89 16.71 -22.40
C GLY A 719 18.86 15.56 -22.08
N HIS A 720 18.84 15.11 -20.83
CA HIS A 720 19.70 14.04 -20.34
C HIS A 720 19.37 12.66 -20.95
N ALA A 721 18.14 12.45 -21.44
CA ALA A 721 17.77 11.19 -22.09
C ALA A 721 18.63 10.87 -23.33
N TYR A 722 19.21 11.88 -23.99
CA TYR A 722 20.13 11.66 -25.12
C TYR A 722 21.45 11.01 -24.69
N PHE A 723 21.83 11.15 -23.41
CA PHE A 723 23.06 10.64 -22.80
C PHE A 723 22.78 9.45 -21.86
N MET A 724 21.62 8.81 -22.01
CA MET A 724 21.21 7.61 -21.26
C MET A 724 20.89 6.46 -22.21
N GLY A 725 20.77 5.25 -21.67
CA GLY A 725 20.39 4.04 -22.42
C GLY A 725 21.58 3.20 -22.88
N GLU A 726 21.33 2.27 -23.79
CA GLU A 726 22.32 1.23 -24.16
C GLU A 726 23.48 1.76 -25.02
N ASN A 727 23.27 2.85 -25.77
CA ASN A 727 24.32 3.46 -26.58
C ASN A 727 25.24 4.32 -25.71
N LYS A 728 26.40 3.76 -25.34
CA LYS A 728 27.44 4.44 -24.56
C LYS A 728 28.44 5.25 -25.40
N ASP A 729 28.39 5.15 -26.73
CA ASP A 729 29.32 5.83 -27.63
C ASP A 729 28.98 7.31 -27.79
N LEU A 730 29.87 8.18 -27.29
CA LEU A 730 29.76 9.63 -27.40
C LEU A 730 29.70 10.09 -28.85
N VAL A 731 30.55 9.54 -29.73
CA VAL A 731 30.65 9.99 -31.13
C VAL A 731 29.35 9.70 -31.87
N SER A 732 28.81 8.47 -31.73
CA SER A 732 27.51 8.14 -32.27
C SER A 732 26.40 9.03 -31.71
N ARG A 733 26.36 9.30 -30.39
CA ARG A 733 25.30 10.12 -29.80
C ARG A 733 25.33 11.55 -30.33
N ILE A 734 26.50 12.17 -30.36
CA ILE A 734 26.66 13.54 -30.85
C ILE A 734 26.31 13.62 -32.33
N ASN A 735 26.89 12.76 -33.17
CA ASN A 735 26.71 12.83 -34.62
C ASN A 735 25.29 12.55 -35.08
N ASN A 736 24.62 11.58 -34.46
CA ASN A 736 23.33 11.09 -34.95
C ASN A 736 22.13 11.73 -34.27
N LYS A 737 22.29 12.33 -33.08
CA LYS A 737 21.17 12.92 -32.32
C LYS A 737 21.39 14.39 -31.96
N ILE A 738 22.56 14.76 -31.46
CA ILE A 738 22.79 16.13 -30.96
C ILE A 738 23.07 17.12 -32.08
N ILE A 739 23.95 16.81 -33.04
CA ILE A 739 24.26 17.70 -34.16
C ILE A 739 23.01 18.02 -34.99
N PRO A 740 22.17 17.05 -35.41
CA PRO A 740 20.94 17.36 -36.14
C PRO A 740 20.00 18.30 -35.36
N LEU A 741 19.84 18.04 -34.05
CA LEU A 741 18.99 18.87 -33.18
C LEU A 741 19.53 20.30 -33.02
N LEU A 742 20.85 20.45 -32.86
CA LEU A 742 21.49 21.76 -32.82
C LEU A 742 21.31 22.51 -34.15
N LEU A 743 21.49 21.84 -35.29
CA LEU A 743 21.26 22.47 -36.59
C LEU A 743 19.81 22.94 -36.74
N GLU A 744 18.83 22.16 -36.29
CA GLU A 744 17.43 22.58 -36.27
C GLU A 744 17.22 23.81 -35.37
N TYR A 745 17.77 23.79 -34.16
CA TYR A 745 17.68 24.92 -33.25
C TYR A 745 18.28 26.18 -33.87
N TYR A 746 19.45 26.10 -34.49
CA TYR A 746 20.12 27.26 -35.07
C TYR A 746 19.80 27.49 -36.56
N MET A 747 18.70 26.94 -37.08
CA MET A 747 18.25 27.15 -38.46
C MET A 747 19.34 26.87 -39.52
N ASN A 748 20.10 25.79 -39.30
CA ASN A 748 21.26 25.36 -40.08
C ASN A 748 22.47 26.31 -40.04
N ASP A 749 22.60 27.18 -39.03
CA ASP A 749 23.82 27.97 -38.82
C ASP A 749 24.98 27.09 -38.35
N GLU A 750 25.79 26.64 -39.32
CA GLU A 750 26.95 25.80 -39.05
C GLU A 750 27.99 26.46 -38.13
N LYS A 751 28.16 27.78 -38.23
CA LYS A 751 29.22 28.47 -37.49
C LYS A 751 28.92 28.45 -36.01
N GLU A 752 27.66 28.70 -35.65
CA GLU A 752 27.20 28.66 -34.28
C GLU A 752 27.27 27.23 -33.72
N VAL A 753 26.82 26.23 -34.48
CA VAL A 753 26.90 24.82 -34.05
C VAL A 753 28.35 24.35 -33.89
N LYS A 754 29.26 24.72 -34.81
CA LYS A 754 30.71 24.44 -34.67
C LYS A 754 31.28 25.09 -33.41
N SER A 755 30.92 26.34 -33.13
CA SER A 755 31.35 27.07 -31.94
C SER A 755 30.92 26.35 -30.65
N ILE A 756 29.64 25.96 -30.56
CA ILE A 756 29.09 25.24 -29.40
C ILE A 756 29.84 23.92 -29.15
N LEU A 757 30.03 23.11 -30.19
CA LEU A 757 30.70 21.80 -30.08
C LEU A 757 32.19 21.94 -29.72
N THR A 758 32.88 22.90 -30.33
CA THR A 758 34.31 23.15 -30.05
C THR A 758 34.51 23.64 -28.62
N ASN A 759 33.67 24.57 -28.15
CA ASN A 759 33.71 25.07 -26.77
C ASN A 759 33.36 23.99 -25.73
N ALA A 760 32.59 22.98 -26.13
CA ALA A 760 32.35 21.80 -25.30
C ALA A 760 33.54 20.83 -25.23
N GLY A 761 34.60 21.07 -26.01
CA GLY A 761 35.82 20.27 -26.05
C GLY A 761 35.78 19.09 -27.01
N LEU A 762 34.84 19.09 -27.97
CA LEU A 762 34.70 18.08 -29.02
C LEU A 762 35.51 18.45 -30.25
N GLU A 763 36.13 17.46 -30.89
CA GLU A 763 36.92 17.66 -32.10
C GLU A 763 36.09 17.40 -33.36
N LEU A 764 35.98 18.41 -34.21
CA LEU A 764 35.22 18.35 -35.45
C LEU A 764 36.06 17.80 -36.59
N VAL A 765 35.43 16.99 -37.44
CA VAL A 765 36.00 16.57 -38.73
C VAL A 765 36.01 17.79 -39.65
N LYS A 766 37.19 18.08 -40.23
CA LYS A 766 37.36 19.22 -41.14
C LYS A 766 36.63 18.96 -42.46
N ASP A 767 36.02 20.02 -43.00
CA ASP A 767 35.48 20.08 -44.37
C ASP A 767 34.44 18.99 -44.72
N ILE A 768 33.54 18.65 -43.78
CA ILE A 768 32.49 17.64 -43.99
C ILE A 768 31.07 18.18 -43.68
N TRP A 769 30.10 17.77 -44.50
CA TRP A 769 28.66 18.01 -44.29
C TRP A 769 27.86 16.71 -44.43
N PRO A 770 26.90 16.39 -43.55
CA PRO A 770 26.60 17.11 -42.30
C PRO A 770 27.78 17.11 -41.32
N LEU A 771 27.79 18.08 -40.40
CA LEU A 771 28.84 18.21 -39.39
C LEU A 771 29.01 16.90 -38.60
N LYS A 772 30.26 16.54 -38.30
CA LYS A 772 30.59 15.36 -37.50
C LYS A 772 31.75 15.63 -36.55
N ILE A 773 31.72 14.97 -35.40
CA ILE A 773 32.85 14.84 -34.48
C ILE A 773 33.56 13.50 -34.69
N ARG A 774 34.81 13.42 -34.24
CA ARG A 774 35.62 12.20 -34.17
C ARG A 774 36.08 11.94 -32.73
N GLU A 775 36.48 10.70 -32.43
CA GLU A 775 37.16 10.41 -31.17
C GLU A 775 38.47 11.21 -31.09
N LYS A 776 38.77 11.76 -29.92
CA LYS A 776 40.12 12.28 -29.67
C LYS A 776 41.05 11.08 -29.76
N SER A 777 41.95 11.07 -30.75
CA SER A 777 43.04 10.10 -30.77
C SER A 777 43.78 10.23 -29.44
N ASP A 778 43.86 9.13 -28.67
CA ASP A 778 44.73 9.05 -27.50
C ASP A 778 46.14 9.45 -27.93
N GLN A 779 46.51 10.70 -27.67
CA GLN A 779 47.91 11.08 -27.60
C GLN A 779 48.43 10.54 -26.27
N SER A 780 48.74 9.24 -26.26
CA SER A 780 49.71 8.67 -25.34
C SER A 780 50.91 8.18 -26.15
N ILE A 781 51.90 9.06 -26.30
CA ILE A 781 53.30 8.76 -25.99
C ILE A 781 53.88 9.97 -25.27
#